data_AF-A0A7C1S1K6-F1
#
_entry.id   AF-A0A7C1S1K6-F1
#
_cell.length_a   1.000
_cell.length_b   1.000
_cell.length_c   1.000
_cell.angle_alpha   90.00
_cell.angle_beta   90.00
_cell.angle_gamma   90.00
#
_symmetry.space_group_name_H-M   'P 1'
#
loop_
_entity.id
_entity.type
_entity.pdbx_description
1 polymer ?
#
loop_
_entity_poly.entity_id
_entity_poly.type
_entity_poly.pdbx_seq_one_letter_code
_entity_poly.pdbx_strand_id
1 'polypeptide(L)'
;MIQRGVFIALALLITSAAAQHFRNDTCGRVTNTGTIRLRTAGAEFRNDAPIAQVTNDGTIEMAALGNLFTGSRPLGATPESRIGGTVLWSATPDDQRVQARWYTNLSLAGGRKTISDSVFVGATYAIASGTGTRTYEGTFYYDGTQQQTIVPEHGDNAYRNLVLLAGAQGQPKLLRGDTATVRGFFLNHASNIGGASVNSGGVLDLRADGRSESPFAVVGSGSAILVTVPTARLRIANASQLNVDGAGHLVVSSTWQPAALTIDSGSTLRISATGTPGRFSLLVTAAMDVVGTYLNTAPSLVNATYECGTTVRYRGSYANQILQATAAEPNHRYGILETSGGNKRANGDVHVGCGLLVNTGSTPHTISMGDYTLTVHHADTALTPIRYDSALGDCQSGSEVVGRFRHEGLKGALAYGQVLTLNNRFTTIAFTDTTGMPLAVTLSVFPMTAPNSFNAATDVQRKITIGHGSSSGQPAWSATLRAAFRLEESRGLSGLARLSGLRTYNAPRFAPPNRIGRNYTRQLDTTCAFLWVEARGITPAGTDGLLDGSDLLLRAAPARVVTARDGRWSNPRTWLDESEPLPYDTAVVLHNVWVGFVRPLANGWDGYAVPERYPQALAARVIIDHSNSDAALIFGADSTVPSPDGLFIIGGASDYLATTVGRGGELDIIGCDTLRSPRVNLTRTDFERFARTTTAAEPKERGLVIFASEPRTTVRVNTLRNTGWIQNAGRLQIGDE
;
A
#
# COMPACT_ATOMS: atom_id res chain seq x y z
N MET A 1 -46.01 -99.37 42.41
CA MET A 1 -45.45 -99.68 41.08
C MET A 1 -45.49 -98.37 40.27
N ILE A 2 -44.39 -98.08 39.57
CA ILE A 2 -43.91 -96.77 39.12
C ILE A 2 -44.58 -96.33 37.80
N GLN A 3 -44.92 -95.04 37.67
CA GLN A 3 -44.77 -94.15 36.48
C GLN A 3 -45.42 -92.80 36.84
N ARG A 4 -44.75 -91.65 37.06
CA ARG A 4 -43.69 -90.87 36.37
C ARG A 4 -44.01 -90.46 34.92
N GLY A 5 -44.18 -89.13 34.76
CA GLY A 5 -43.97 -88.34 33.53
C GLY A 5 -45.14 -88.38 32.54
N VAL A 6 -45.56 -87.31 31.88
CA VAL A 6 -44.72 -86.30 31.23
C VAL A 6 -45.45 -84.95 31.17
N PHE A 7 -44.76 -83.90 31.62
CA PHE A 7 -45.02 -82.50 31.29
C PHE A 7 -44.72 -82.29 29.81
N ILE A 8 -45.69 -81.83 29.01
CA ILE A 8 -45.41 -81.24 27.70
C ILE A 8 -45.05 -79.78 27.96
N ALA A 9 -43.77 -79.51 28.18
CA ALA A 9 -43.22 -78.18 28.00
C ALA A 9 -43.07 -77.96 26.48
N LEU A 10 -43.96 -77.16 25.90
CA LEU A 10 -43.78 -76.61 24.56
C LEU A 10 -42.62 -75.61 24.63
N ALA A 11 -41.39 -76.12 24.50
CA ALA A 11 -40.21 -75.30 24.35
C ALA A 11 -40.29 -74.62 22.98
N LEU A 12 -40.66 -73.34 22.97
CA LEU A 12 -40.42 -72.43 21.86
C LEU A 12 -38.89 -72.36 21.66
N LEU A 13 -38.35 -73.24 20.83
CA LEU A 13 -36.98 -73.12 20.33
C LEU A 13 -36.96 -71.88 19.44
N ILE A 14 -36.61 -70.74 20.02
CA ILE A 14 -36.11 -69.58 19.29
C ILE A 14 -34.77 -70.03 18.72
N THR A 15 -34.77 -70.64 17.54
CA THR A 15 -33.56 -70.82 16.76
C THR A 15 -33.11 -69.41 16.36
N SER A 16 -32.01 -68.94 16.95
CA SER A 16 -31.33 -67.73 16.48
C SER A 16 -31.06 -67.92 14.99
N ALA A 17 -31.66 -67.09 14.14
CA ALA A 17 -31.40 -67.12 12.71
C ALA A 17 -29.89 -66.92 12.51
N ALA A 18 -29.18 -67.98 12.09
CA ALA A 18 -27.76 -67.90 11.79
C ALA A 18 -27.54 -66.86 10.68
N ALA A 19 -26.48 -66.08 10.80
CA ALA A 19 -26.18 -65.06 9.80
C ALA A 19 -25.97 -65.70 8.41
N GLN A 20 -26.62 -65.14 7.38
CA GLN A 20 -26.49 -65.54 5.99
C GLN A 20 -25.15 -65.04 5.45
N HIS A 21 -24.11 -65.84 5.61
CA HIS A 21 -22.80 -65.56 5.03
C HIS A 21 -22.77 -65.95 3.55
N PHE A 22 -22.23 -65.08 2.70
CA PHE A 22 -21.82 -65.40 1.34
C PHE A 22 -20.31 -65.68 1.37
N ARG A 23 -19.89 -66.89 0.99
CA ARG A 23 -18.48 -67.31 1.02
C ARG A 23 -18.01 -67.68 -0.39
N ASN A 24 -17.01 -66.96 -0.88
CA ASN A 24 -16.26 -67.28 -2.09
C ASN A 24 -14.86 -67.72 -1.69
N ASP A 25 -14.57 -69.02 -1.75
CA ASP A 25 -13.29 -69.60 -1.32
C ASP A 25 -12.15 -69.29 -2.31
N THR A 26 -10.94 -69.81 -2.06
CA THR A 26 -9.75 -69.53 -2.88
C THR A 26 -9.85 -69.96 -4.34
N CYS A 27 -10.77 -70.87 -4.67
CA CYS A 27 -11.00 -71.39 -6.02
C CYS A 27 -12.30 -70.87 -6.65
N GLY A 28 -13.10 -70.12 -5.88
CA GLY A 28 -14.44 -69.73 -6.26
C GLY A 28 -14.50 -68.57 -7.24
N ARG A 29 -15.57 -68.55 -8.05
CA ARG A 29 -15.87 -67.51 -9.03
C ARG A 29 -17.24 -66.92 -8.75
N VAL A 30 -17.33 -65.59 -8.79
CA VAL A 30 -18.60 -64.87 -8.57
C VAL A 30 -18.87 -63.97 -9.78
N THR A 31 -20.04 -64.15 -10.38
CA THR A 31 -20.58 -63.21 -11.38
C THR A 31 -21.97 -62.79 -10.92
N ASN A 32 -22.13 -61.52 -10.53
CA ASN A 32 -23.42 -60.97 -10.13
C ASN A 32 -23.91 -59.92 -11.14
N THR A 33 -25.02 -60.21 -11.79
CA THR A 33 -25.76 -59.26 -12.66
C THR A 33 -27.11 -58.85 -12.04
N GLY A 34 -27.48 -59.46 -10.91
CA GLY A 34 -28.76 -59.27 -10.22
C GLY A 34 -28.58 -58.56 -8.86
N THR A 35 -29.22 -59.09 -7.81
CA THR A 35 -29.04 -58.57 -6.44
C THR A 35 -28.64 -59.69 -5.50
N ILE A 36 -27.48 -59.53 -4.84
CA ILE A 36 -27.10 -60.34 -3.68
C ILE A 36 -27.50 -59.56 -2.44
N ARG A 37 -28.34 -60.12 -1.57
CA ARG A 37 -28.87 -59.42 -0.38
C ARG A 37 -28.48 -60.15 0.90
N LEU A 38 -27.80 -59.44 1.80
CA LEU A 38 -27.41 -59.91 3.12
C LEU A 38 -28.40 -59.38 4.15
N ARG A 39 -29.35 -60.21 4.61
CA ARG A 39 -30.51 -59.77 5.42
C ARG A 39 -30.38 -59.95 6.93
N THR A 40 -29.46 -60.78 7.38
CA THR A 40 -29.27 -61.09 8.80
C THR A 40 -28.17 -60.22 9.37
N ALA A 41 -28.33 -59.75 10.61
CA ALA A 41 -27.28 -58.97 11.25
C ALA A 41 -25.97 -59.76 11.36
N GLY A 42 -24.84 -59.09 11.12
CA GLY A 42 -23.51 -59.72 11.13
C GLY A 42 -23.21 -60.60 9.93
N ALA A 43 -24.00 -60.53 8.85
CA ALA A 43 -23.74 -61.30 7.64
C ALA A 43 -22.45 -60.86 6.95
N GLU A 44 -21.67 -61.82 6.48
CA GLU A 44 -20.40 -61.55 5.84
C GLU A 44 -20.49 -61.83 4.34
N PHE A 45 -19.98 -60.91 3.53
CA PHE A 45 -19.53 -61.22 2.18
C PHE A 45 -18.02 -61.51 2.25
N ARG A 46 -17.67 -62.79 2.37
CA ARG A 46 -16.29 -63.25 2.49
C ARG A 46 -15.73 -63.64 1.13
N ASN A 47 -14.62 -63.02 0.73
CA ASN A 47 -13.88 -63.39 -0.48
C ASN A 47 -12.44 -63.80 -0.16
N ASP A 48 -12.09 -65.03 -0.55
CA ASP A 48 -10.74 -65.58 -0.51
C ASP A 48 -10.17 -65.84 -1.92
N ALA A 49 -11.00 -65.77 -2.97
CA ALA A 49 -10.60 -65.93 -4.37
C ALA A 49 -9.74 -64.77 -4.91
N PRO A 50 -8.93 -64.99 -5.95
CA PRO A 50 -8.38 -63.92 -6.78
C PRO A 50 -9.45 -62.92 -7.24
N ILE A 51 -9.18 -61.61 -7.10
CA ILE A 51 -10.12 -60.54 -7.47
C ILE A 51 -10.58 -60.63 -8.93
N ALA A 52 -9.72 -61.07 -9.84
CA ALA A 52 -10.05 -61.27 -11.25
C ALA A 52 -11.17 -62.30 -11.49
N GLN A 53 -11.53 -63.11 -10.49
CA GLN A 53 -12.63 -64.09 -10.55
C GLN A 53 -13.95 -63.56 -9.97
N VAL A 54 -13.98 -62.30 -9.52
CA VAL A 54 -15.18 -61.66 -8.97
C VAL A 54 -15.59 -60.51 -9.88
N THR A 55 -16.76 -60.63 -10.50
CA THR A 55 -17.40 -59.58 -11.29
C THR A 55 -18.75 -59.25 -10.66
N ASN A 56 -18.95 -57.98 -10.33
CA ASN A 56 -20.24 -57.47 -9.85
C ASN A 56 -20.70 -56.34 -10.79
N ASP A 57 -21.67 -56.62 -11.64
CA ASP A 57 -22.35 -55.63 -12.48
C ASP A 57 -23.74 -55.27 -11.90
N GLY A 58 -24.23 -56.09 -10.97
CA GLY A 58 -25.48 -55.90 -10.24
C GLY A 58 -25.34 -55.14 -8.92
N THR A 59 -26.23 -55.44 -7.98
CA THR A 59 -26.27 -54.83 -6.64
C THR A 59 -25.87 -55.83 -5.55
N ILE A 60 -25.04 -55.40 -4.60
CA ILE A 60 -24.84 -56.07 -3.32
C ILE A 60 -25.52 -55.22 -2.25
N GLU A 61 -26.56 -55.76 -1.64
CA GLU A 61 -27.36 -55.07 -0.63
C GLU A 61 -27.02 -55.55 0.78
N MET A 62 -26.50 -54.62 1.58
CA MET A 62 -26.27 -54.76 3.01
C MET A 62 -27.56 -54.32 3.75
N ALA A 63 -28.49 -55.26 3.95
CA ALA A 63 -29.83 -54.96 4.46
C ALA A 63 -29.97 -55.03 6.00
N ALA A 64 -28.90 -55.36 6.74
CA ALA A 64 -28.92 -55.46 8.19
C ALA A 64 -27.67 -54.83 8.83
N LEU A 65 -27.72 -54.65 10.16
CA LEU A 65 -26.60 -54.13 10.96
C LEU A 65 -25.43 -55.12 11.00
N GLY A 66 -24.21 -54.60 11.06
CA GLY A 66 -23.00 -55.42 11.19
C GLY A 66 -22.63 -56.22 9.94
N ASN A 67 -23.30 -56.03 8.81
CA ASN A 67 -22.88 -56.66 7.56
C ASN A 67 -21.53 -56.10 7.10
N LEU A 68 -20.64 -56.96 6.58
CA LEU A 68 -19.32 -56.52 6.14
C LEU A 68 -18.75 -57.32 4.96
N PHE A 69 -17.83 -56.69 4.23
CA PHE A 69 -16.92 -57.39 3.32
C PHE A 69 -15.68 -57.87 4.09
N THR A 70 -15.36 -59.16 3.98
CA THR A 70 -14.26 -59.83 4.73
C THR A 70 -13.53 -60.87 3.87
N GLY A 71 -12.62 -61.63 4.47
CA GLY A 71 -11.79 -62.67 3.84
C GLY A 71 -10.32 -62.26 3.76
N SER A 72 -9.50 -63.14 3.20
CA SER A 72 -8.07 -62.91 2.92
C SER A 72 -7.86 -61.97 1.73
N ARG A 73 -8.88 -61.81 0.87
CA ARG A 73 -8.91 -60.89 -0.27
C ARG A 73 -10.25 -60.14 -0.31
N PRO A 74 -10.57 -59.32 0.71
CA PRO A 74 -11.87 -58.68 0.81
C PRO A 74 -12.09 -57.71 -0.36
N LEU A 75 -13.30 -57.69 -0.91
CA LEU A 75 -13.64 -56.76 -1.99
C LEU A 75 -13.55 -55.32 -1.50
N GLY A 76 -13.04 -54.44 -2.36
CA GLY A 76 -12.89 -53.01 -2.14
C GLY A 76 -11.79 -52.65 -1.15
N ALA A 77 -10.89 -53.56 -0.79
CA ALA A 77 -9.80 -53.29 0.16
C ALA A 77 -8.71 -52.38 -0.44
N THR A 78 -8.56 -52.40 -1.76
CA THR A 78 -7.59 -51.64 -2.55
C THR A 78 -8.26 -51.10 -3.82
N PRO A 79 -7.63 -50.15 -4.55
CA PRO A 79 -8.16 -49.66 -5.83
C PRO A 79 -8.39 -50.79 -6.87
N GLU A 80 -7.47 -51.77 -6.93
CA GLU A 80 -7.52 -52.89 -7.88
C GLU A 80 -8.63 -53.90 -7.53
N SER A 81 -9.07 -53.91 -6.27
CA SER A 81 -10.14 -54.77 -5.76
C SER A 81 -11.49 -54.07 -5.65
N ARG A 82 -11.64 -52.88 -6.26
CA ARG A 82 -12.88 -52.08 -6.23
C ARG A 82 -14.12 -52.94 -6.44
N ILE A 83 -15.12 -52.74 -5.59
CA ILE A 83 -16.40 -53.43 -5.71
C ILE A 83 -17.13 -52.86 -6.93
N GLY A 84 -17.25 -53.68 -7.99
CA GLY A 84 -18.03 -53.35 -9.18
C GLY A 84 -19.50 -53.06 -8.86
N GLY A 85 -20.27 -52.53 -9.83
CA GLY A 85 -21.72 -52.38 -9.68
C GLY A 85 -22.12 -51.42 -8.56
N THR A 86 -23.24 -51.72 -7.88
CA THR A 86 -23.75 -50.91 -6.76
C THR A 86 -23.65 -51.66 -5.44
N VAL A 87 -23.14 -51.00 -4.40
CA VAL A 87 -23.34 -51.45 -3.02
C VAL A 87 -24.40 -50.57 -2.36
N LEU A 88 -25.49 -51.21 -1.91
CA LEU A 88 -26.60 -50.54 -1.24
C LEU A 88 -26.58 -50.86 0.26
N TRP A 89 -26.41 -49.83 1.10
CA TRP A 89 -26.53 -49.94 2.56
C TRP A 89 -27.94 -49.49 2.99
N SER A 90 -28.82 -50.46 3.26
CA SER A 90 -30.28 -50.25 3.35
C SER A 90 -30.90 -50.61 4.71
N ALA A 91 -30.12 -50.94 5.74
CA ALA A 91 -30.71 -51.34 7.03
C ALA A 91 -31.60 -50.22 7.59
N THR A 92 -32.79 -50.61 8.07
CA THR A 92 -33.77 -49.70 8.67
C THR A 92 -33.49 -49.33 10.13
N PRO A 93 -32.88 -50.20 10.97
CA PRO A 93 -32.37 -49.75 12.26
C PRO A 93 -31.27 -48.70 12.09
N ASP A 94 -31.15 -47.83 13.08
CA ASP A 94 -30.09 -46.82 13.13
C ASP A 94 -28.70 -47.46 13.29
N ASP A 95 -27.67 -46.66 13.02
CA ASP A 95 -26.25 -46.98 13.20
C ASP A 95 -25.70 -48.06 12.25
N GLN A 96 -26.24 -48.14 11.03
CA GLN A 96 -25.59 -48.96 10.00
C GLN A 96 -24.27 -48.31 9.58
N ARG A 97 -23.17 -49.04 9.77
CA ARG A 97 -21.82 -48.61 9.39
C ARG A 97 -21.52 -48.96 7.94
N VAL A 98 -21.26 -47.93 7.12
CA VAL A 98 -20.71 -48.08 5.77
C VAL A 98 -19.21 -48.31 5.89
N GLN A 99 -18.72 -49.41 5.35
CA GLN A 99 -17.33 -49.84 5.51
C GLN A 99 -16.36 -49.02 4.65
N ALA A 100 -15.16 -48.76 5.17
CA ALA A 100 -14.03 -48.15 4.46
C ALA A 100 -13.59 -49.05 3.29
N ARG A 101 -13.99 -48.70 2.07
CA ARG A 101 -13.77 -49.50 0.86
C ARG A 101 -13.74 -48.62 -0.40
N TRP A 102 -13.24 -49.22 -1.48
CA TRP A 102 -13.33 -48.72 -2.85
C TRP A 102 -14.60 -49.25 -3.51
N TYR A 103 -15.57 -48.37 -3.73
CA TYR A 103 -16.85 -48.65 -4.39
C TYR A 103 -16.88 -48.10 -5.80
N THR A 104 -17.44 -48.82 -6.78
CA THR A 104 -17.81 -48.22 -8.07
C THR A 104 -19.02 -47.31 -7.88
N ASN A 105 -20.15 -47.85 -7.42
CA ASN A 105 -21.31 -47.08 -7.00
C ASN A 105 -21.67 -47.40 -5.54
N LEU A 106 -21.98 -46.37 -4.76
CA LEU A 106 -22.42 -46.47 -3.38
C LEU A 106 -23.80 -45.83 -3.23
N SER A 107 -24.75 -46.57 -2.68
CA SER A 107 -26.11 -46.09 -2.41
C SER A 107 -26.48 -46.29 -0.94
N LEU A 108 -27.15 -45.30 -0.34
CA LEU A 108 -27.63 -45.33 1.04
C LEU A 108 -29.16 -45.26 1.08
N ALA A 109 -29.79 -46.03 1.97
CA ALA A 109 -31.23 -46.03 2.24
C ALA A 109 -31.53 -46.45 3.69
N GLY A 110 -32.72 -46.18 4.21
CA GLY A 110 -33.17 -46.66 5.52
C GLY A 110 -32.75 -45.78 6.70
N GLY A 111 -32.35 -46.38 7.83
CA GLY A 111 -32.04 -45.67 9.08
C GLY A 111 -30.76 -44.81 9.02
N ARG A 112 -30.34 -44.27 10.16
CA ARG A 112 -29.10 -43.49 10.30
C ARG A 112 -27.87 -44.28 9.82
N LYS A 113 -26.92 -43.58 9.19
CA LYS A 113 -25.70 -44.16 8.63
C LYS A 113 -24.46 -43.58 9.29
N THR A 114 -23.50 -44.43 9.59
CA THR A 114 -22.14 -44.02 9.96
C THR A 114 -21.20 -44.36 8.82
N ILE A 115 -20.68 -43.34 8.14
CA ILE A 115 -19.74 -43.49 7.04
C ILE A 115 -18.33 -43.48 7.62
N SER A 116 -17.66 -44.64 7.52
CA SER A 116 -16.29 -44.79 8.02
C SER A 116 -15.33 -43.84 7.29
N ASP A 117 -14.19 -43.56 7.92
CA ASP A 117 -13.05 -42.93 7.23
C ASP A 117 -12.61 -43.76 6.01
N SER A 118 -12.03 -43.13 4.99
CA SER A 118 -11.47 -43.80 3.81
C SER A 118 -12.50 -44.57 2.97
N VAL A 119 -13.61 -43.91 2.64
CA VAL A 119 -14.60 -44.39 1.67
C VAL A 119 -14.36 -43.72 0.31
N PHE A 120 -14.15 -44.52 -0.73
CA PHE A 120 -13.86 -44.08 -2.09
C PHE A 120 -15.00 -44.46 -3.04
N VAL A 121 -15.50 -43.49 -3.80
CA VAL A 121 -16.57 -43.70 -4.78
C VAL A 121 -16.09 -43.28 -6.17
N GLY A 122 -16.04 -44.24 -7.08
CA GLY A 122 -15.47 -44.07 -8.43
C GLY A 122 -16.48 -43.62 -9.50
N ALA A 123 -17.78 -43.78 -9.24
CA ALA A 123 -18.84 -43.33 -10.11
C ALA A 123 -19.95 -42.65 -9.29
N THR A 124 -21.04 -43.34 -8.98
CA THR A 124 -22.21 -42.70 -8.36
C THR A 124 -22.20 -42.87 -6.84
N TYR A 125 -22.33 -41.76 -6.10
CA TYR A 125 -22.79 -41.76 -4.71
C TYR A 125 -24.23 -41.28 -4.68
N ALA A 126 -25.15 -42.11 -4.18
CA ALA A 126 -26.58 -41.81 -4.15
C ALA A 126 -27.15 -41.98 -2.74
N ILE A 127 -28.10 -41.11 -2.39
CA ILE A 127 -28.83 -41.18 -1.13
C ILE A 127 -30.32 -41.25 -1.47
N ALA A 128 -30.94 -42.36 -1.12
CA ALA A 128 -32.37 -42.57 -1.34
C ALA A 128 -33.18 -41.66 -0.40
N SER A 129 -34.36 -41.25 -0.86
CA SER A 129 -35.31 -40.52 -0.04
C SER A 129 -35.64 -41.31 1.24
N GLY A 130 -35.73 -40.60 2.37
CA GLY A 130 -35.98 -41.20 3.68
C GLY A 130 -34.76 -41.84 4.35
N THR A 131 -33.54 -41.70 3.79
CA THR A 131 -32.32 -42.09 4.51
C THR A 131 -32.15 -41.21 5.76
N GLY A 132 -31.90 -41.83 6.91
CA GLY A 132 -31.62 -41.12 8.16
C GLY A 132 -30.32 -40.31 8.13
N THR A 133 -29.99 -39.67 9.24
CA THR A 133 -28.78 -38.84 9.38
C THR A 133 -27.51 -39.62 9.04
N ARG A 134 -26.58 -38.97 8.34
CA ARG A 134 -25.27 -39.47 7.94
C ARG A 134 -24.18 -38.85 8.79
N THR A 135 -23.47 -39.67 9.55
CA THR A 135 -22.28 -39.26 10.30
C THR A 135 -21.04 -39.70 9.56
N TYR A 136 -20.22 -38.75 9.10
CA TYR A 136 -18.94 -39.02 8.45
C TYR A 136 -17.82 -39.04 9.50
N GLU A 137 -17.21 -40.19 9.73
CA GLU A 137 -16.16 -40.35 10.74
C GLU A 137 -14.78 -39.90 10.25
N GLY A 138 -14.60 -39.68 8.95
CA GLY A 138 -13.30 -39.25 8.41
C GLY A 138 -13.43 -38.65 7.01
N THR A 139 -12.55 -39.09 6.13
CA THR A 139 -12.40 -38.56 4.78
C THR A 139 -13.21 -39.37 3.79
N PHE A 140 -14.08 -38.66 3.08
CA PHE A 140 -14.84 -39.18 1.95
C PHE A 140 -14.19 -38.76 0.63
N TYR A 141 -14.05 -39.70 -0.29
CA TYR A 141 -13.34 -39.50 -1.55
C TYR A 141 -14.27 -39.70 -2.75
N TYR A 142 -14.31 -38.69 -3.62
CA TYR A 142 -14.77 -38.83 -5.00
C TYR A 142 -13.56 -39.06 -5.88
N ASP A 143 -13.38 -40.28 -6.38
CA ASP A 143 -12.13 -40.71 -7.02
C ASP A 143 -12.28 -41.26 -8.44
N GLY A 144 -13.44 -41.01 -9.05
CA GLY A 144 -13.72 -41.40 -10.42
C GLY A 144 -12.93 -40.62 -11.46
N THR A 145 -12.72 -41.21 -12.63
CA THR A 145 -12.19 -40.49 -13.80
C THR A 145 -13.27 -39.77 -14.61
N GLN A 146 -14.52 -40.18 -14.43
CA GLN A 146 -15.69 -39.56 -15.05
C GLN A 146 -16.21 -38.39 -14.20
N GLN A 147 -17.09 -37.59 -14.80
CA GLN A 147 -17.83 -36.56 -14.09
C GLN A 147 -18.64 -37.21 -12.95
N GLN A 148 -18.51 -36.67 -11.75
CA GLN A 148 -19.26 -37.13 -10.57
C GLN A 148 -20.02 -35.98 -9.94
N THR A 149 -21.19 -36.30 -9.38
CA THR A 149 -21.97 -35.34 -8.60
C THR A 149 -21.60 -35.47 -7.13
N ILE A 150 -21.16 -34.37 -6.54
CA ILE A 150 -20.99 -34.21 -5.11
C ILE A 150 -22.39 -34.12 -4.50
N VAL A 151 -22.71 -35.04 -3.60
CA VAL A 151 -24.01 -35.09 -2.96
C VAL A 151 -24.09 -33.97 -1.92
N PRO A 152 -25.14 -33.14 -1.95
CA PRO A 152 -25.38 -32.15 -0.91
C PRO A 152 -25.57 -32.79 0.47
N GLU A 153 -24.81 -32.31 1.45
CA GLU A 153 -24.83 -32.71 2.84
C GLU A 153 -24.80 -31.41 3.68
N HIS A 154 -25.89 -31.06 4.34
CA HIS A 154 -25.95 -29.90 5.25
C HIS A 154 -26.71 -30.18 6.56
N GLY A 155 -26.55 -29.29 7.54
CA GLY A 155 -27.14 -29.43 8.87
C GLY A 155 -26.50 -30.56 9.67
N ASP A 156 -27.31 -31.52 10.12
CA ASP A 156 -26.84 -32.73 10.82
C ASP A 156 -26.01 -33.64 9.90
N ASN A 157 -26.26 -33.54 8.60
CA ASN A 157 -25.56 -34.25 7.55
C ASN A 157 -24.41 -33.36 7.05
N ALA A 158 -23.16 -33.73 7.29
CA ALA A 158 -22.03 -32.92 6.81
C ALA A 158 -20.79 -33.78 6.64
N TYR A 159 -20.04 -33.54 5.58
CA TYR A 159 -18.75 -34.20 5.40
C TYR A 159 -17.81 -33.78 6.54
N ARG A 160 -17.16 -34.76 7.17
CA ARG A 160 -16.05 -34.46 8.08
C ARG A 160 -14.85 -33.98 7.28
N ASN A 161 -14.33 -34.78 6.35
CA ASN A 161 -13.40 -34.29 5.33
C ASN A 161 -13.88 -34.74 3.94
N LEU A 162 -13.60 -33.94 2.92
CA LEU A 162 -13.98 -34.21 1.53
C LEU A 162 -12.79 -34.03 0.60
N VAL A 163 -12.48 -35.05 -0.19
CA VAL A 163 -11.40 -35.02 -1.16
C VAL A 163 -11.90 -35.39 -2.55
N LEU A 164 -11.53 -34.57 -3.53
CA LEU A 164 -11.83 -34.77 -4.93
C LEU A 164 -10.55 -35.20 -5.65
N LEU A 165 -10.58 -36.38 -6.28
CA LEU A 165 -9.46 -37.01 -6.96
C LEU A 165 -9.80 -37.34 -8.42
N ALA A 166 -8.74 -37.54 -9.22
CA ALA A 166 -8.72 -38.34 -10.44
C ALA A 166 -9.67 -37.96 -11.60
N GLY A 167 -10.41 -36.85 -11.55
CA GLY A 167 -11.23 -36.44 -12.69
C GLY A 167 -10.39 -36.19 -13.95
N ALA A 168 -10.79 -36.79 -15.07
CA ALA A 168 -10.15 -36.60 -16.36
C ALA A 168 -10.47 -35.21 -16.93
N GLN A 169 -9.67 -34.74 -17.89
CA GLN A 169 -9.92 -33.45 -18.54
C GLN A 169 -11.34 -33.38 -19.12
N GLY A 170 -12.06 -32.30 -18.80
CA GLY A 170 -13.46 -32.12 -19.22
C GLY A 170 -14.49 -32.91 -18.39
N GLN A 171 -14.06 -33.62 -17.34
CA GLN A 171 -14.91 -34.43 -16.46
C GLN A 171 -14.87 -33.90 -15.01
N PRO A 172 -15.46 -32.71 -14.74
CA PRO A 172 -15.37 -32.08 -13.43
C PRO A 172 -16.18 -32.82 -12.36
N LYS A 173 -15.83 -32.60 -11.09
CA LYS A 173 -16.71 -32.93 -9.96
C LYS A 173 -17.70 -31.80 -9.73
N LEU A 174 -18.99 -32.11 -9.67
CA LEU A 174 -20.04 -31.09 -9.70
C LEU A 174 -20.84 -31.06 -8.41
N LEU A 175 -20.97 -29.90 -7.79
CA LEU A 175 -21.96 -29.64 -6.74
C LEU A 175 -23.11 -28.80 -7.31
N ARG A 176 -24.35 -29.26 -7.12
CA ARG A 176 -25.56 -28.68 -7.72
C ARG A 176 -26.74 -28.65 -6.76
N GLY A 177 -27.62 -27.68 -6.95
CA GLY A 177 -28.97 -27.63 -6.38
C GLY A 177 -29.08 -27.32 -4.89
N ASP A 178 -28.06 -27.62 -4.09
CA ASP A 178 -28.09 -27.47 -2.63
C ASP A 178 -26.67 -27.43 -2.03
N THR A 179 -26.57 -27.41 -0.70
CA THR A 179 -25.36 -27.17 0.07
C THR A 179 -24.61 -28.45 0.42
N ALA A 180 -23.29 -28.45 0.18
CA ALA A 180 -22.35 -29.40 0.78
C ALA A 180 -21.50 -28.69 1.84
N THR A 181 -21.65 -29.10 3.10
CA THR A 181 -20.91 -28.57 4.25
C THR A 181 -19.72 -29.48 4.55
N VAL A 182 -18.53 -28.90 4.66
CA VAL A 182 -17.30 -29.61 5.05
C VAL A 182 -16.79 -29.05 6.37
N ARG A 183 -16.82 -29.87 7.43
CA ARG A 183 -16.49 -29.45 8.81
C ARG A 183 -15.01 -29.42 9.12
N GLY A 184 -14.28 -30.40 8.61
CA GLY A 184 -12.83 -30.51 8.63
C GLY A 184 -12.25 -29.96 7.33
N PHE A 185 -11.43 -30.73 6.62
CA PHE A 185 -10.76 -30.21 5.43
C PHE A 185 -11.44 -30.59 4.11
N PHE A 186 -11.34 -29.68 3.14
CA PHE A 186 -11.68 -29.87 1.74
C PHE A 186 -10.42 -29.82 0.88
N LEU A 187 -10.24 -30.80 -0.01
CA LEU A 187 -9.14 -30.82 -0.97
C LEU A 187 -9.64 -31.16 -2.37
N ASN A 188 -9.55 -30.19 -3.28
CA ASN A 188 -9.59 -30.45 -4.72
C ASN A 188 -8.17 -30.75 -5.20
N HIS A 189 -7.79 -32.01 -5.21
CA HIS A 189 -6.40 -32.46 -5.35
C HIS A 189 -5.86 -32.26 -6.77
N ALA A 190 -4.54 -32.14 -6.90
CA ALA A 190 -3.86 -31.97 -8.19
C ALA A 190 -4.18 -33.09 -9.22
N SER A 191 -4.50 -34.30 -8.77
CA SER A 191 -4.89 -35.41 -9.66
C SER A 191 -6.28 -35.23 -10.29
N ASN A 192 -7.11 -34.33 -9.78
CA ASN A 192 -8.41 -34.01 -10.36
C ASN A 192 -8.27 -32.98 -11.50
N ILE A 193 -7.62 -33.39 -12.59
CA ILE A 193 -7.27 -32.53 -13.73
C ILE A 193 -8.52 -31.91 -14.39
N GLY A 194 -9.64 -32.63 -14.39
CA GLY A 194 -10.95 -32.13 -14.84
C GLY A 194 -11.53 -31.01 -13.98
N GLY A 195 -11.01 -30.85 -12.76
CA GLY A 195 -11.39 -29.82 -11.83
C GLY A 195 -12.69 -30.09 -11.08
N ALA A 196 -13.14 -29.08 -10.35
CA ALA A 196 -14.42 -29.08 -9.65
C ALA A 196 -15.27 -27.88 -10.11
N SER A 197 -16.58 -27.97 -9.94
CA SER A 197 -17.48 -26.84 -10.18
C SER A 197 -18.67 -26.87 -9.23
N VAL A 198 -18.88 -25.74 -8.54
CA VAL A 198 -20.13 -25.43 -7.86
C VAL A 198 -21.01 -24.67 -8.85
N ASN A 199 -22.15 -25.23 -9.23
CA ASN A 199 -23.04 -24.58 -10.18
C ASN A 199 -24.52 -24.89 -9.94
N SER A 200 -25.40 -24.28 -10.75
CA SER A 200 -26.84 -24.56 -10.72
C SER A 200 -27.45 -24.46 -9.31
N GLY A 201 -27.10 -23.42 -8.55
CA GLY A 201 -27.60 -23.19 -7.19
C GLY A 201 -26.92 -23.99 -6.07
N GLY A 202 -25.83 -24.70 -6.38
CA GLY A 202 -25.06 -25.44 -5.37
C GLY A 202 -24.26 -24.52 -4.44
N VAL A 203 -24.06 -24.91 -3.18
CA VAL A 203 -23.27 -24.13 -2.22
C VAL A 203 -22.22 -25.00 -1.55
N LEU A 204 -20.93 -24.68 -1.70
CA LEU A 204 -19.87 -25.32 -0.92
C LEU A 204 -19.59 -24.48 0.33
N ASP A 205 -19.97 -24.99 1.49
CA ASP A 205 -19.78 -24.35 2.78
C ASP A 205 -18.56 -24.93 3.50
N LEU A 206 -17.46 -24.18 3.50
CA LEU A 206 -16.19 -24.56 4.12
C LEU A 206 -16.14 -24.03 5.55
N ARG A 207 -16.05 -24.95 6.52
CA ARG A 207 -16.00 -24.60 7.95
C ARG A 207 -14.61 -24.71 8.58
N ALA A 208 -13.63 -25.26 7.87
CA ALA A 208 -12.22 -25.23 8.26
C ALA A 208 -11.30 -25.12 7.02
N ASP A 209 -10.34 -26.02 6.84
CA ASP A 209 -9.28 -25.89 5.83
C ASP A 209 -9.75 -26.30 4.43
N GLY A 210 -9.85 -25.34 3.51
CA GLY A 210 -10.07 -25.59 2.08
C GLY A 210 -8.81 -25.37 1.26
N ARG A 211 -8.52 -26.32 0.35
CA ARG A 211 -7.42 -26.20 -0.62
C ARG A 211 -7.86 -26.66 -2.00
N SER A 212 -7.53 -25.89 -3.03
CA SER A 212 -7.68 -26.29 -4.43
C SER A 212 -6.32 -26.30 -5.12
N GLU A 213 -5.97 -27.43 -5.70
CA GLU A 213 -4.72 -27.69 -6.43
C GLU A 213 -4.96 -28.02 -7.90
N SER A 214 -6.22 -28.01 -8.32
CA SER A 214 -6.66 -28.19 -9.70
C SER A 214 -7.74 -27.16 -10.05
N PRO A 215 -8.17 -27.05 -11.32
CA PRO A 215 -9.17 -26.08 -11.73
C PRO A 215 -10.44 -26.15 -10.88
N PHE A 216 -10.95 -24.99 -10.47
CA PHE A 216 -12.17 -24.90 -9.68
C PHE A 216 -13.04 -23.75 -10.21
N ALA A 217 -14.35 -23.94 -10.25
CA ALA A 217 -15.27 -22.92 -10.74
C ALA A 217 -16.50 -22.77 -9.84
N VAL A 218 -16.99 -21.54 -9.69
CA VAL A 218 -18.30 -21.22 -9.11
C VAL A 218 -19.09 -20.48 -10.17
N VAL A 219 -20.17 -21.08 -10.65
CA VAL A 219 -20.88 -20.61 -11.85
C VAL A 219 -22.39 -20.60 -11.64
N GLY A 220 -23.05 -19.53 -12.07
CA GLY A 220 -24.51 -19.45 -12.04
C GLY A 220 -25.06 -18.76 -10.81
N SER A 221 -26.25 -18.18 -10.95
CA SER A 221 -27.00 -17.58 -9.83
C SER A 221 -27.30 -18.61 -8.75
N GLY A 222 -27.20 -18.18 -7.49
CA GLY A 222 -27.37 -19.04 -6.31
C GLY A 222 -26.18 -19.96 -6.00
N SER A 223 -25.19 -20.04 -6.90
CA SER A 223 -24.00 -20.88 -6.67
C SER A 223 -22.96 -20.14 -5.82
N ALA A 224 -22.44 -20.77 -4.76
CA ALA A 224 -21.48 -20.10 -3.88
C ALA A 224 -20.41 -21.01 -3.29
N ILE A 225 -19.24 -20.42 -2.99
CA ILE A 225 -18.30 -20.94 -1.99
C ILE A 225 -18.34 -20.01 -0.78
N LEU A 226 -18.57 -20.56 0.40
CA LEU A 226 -18.63 -19.83 1.66
C LEU A 226 -17.40 -20.15 2.52
N VAL A 227 -16.66 -19.11 2.91
CA VAL A 227 -15.53 -19.17 3.85
C VAL A 227 -15.84 -18.18 4.98
N THR A 228 -16.81 -18.54 5.82
CA THR A 228 -17.52 -17.56 6.67
C THR A 228 -17.34 -17.74 8.17
N VAL A 229 -16.86 -18.90 8.63
CA VAL A 229 -16.59 -19.13 10.06
C VAL A 229 -15.14 -18.80 10.41
N PRO A 230 -14.82 -18.44 11.67
CA PRO A 230 -13.47 -18.00 12.07
C PRO A 230 -12.34 -19.02 11.81
N THR A 231 -12.68 -20.30 11.74
CA THR A 231 -11.74 -21.41 11.48
C THR A 231 -11.54 -21.70 10.00
N ALA A 232 -12.35 -21.11 9.11
CA ALA A 232 -12.33 -21.44 7.70
C ALA A 232 -11.26 -20.68 6.94
N ARG A 233 -10.61 -21.35 5.99
CA ARG A 233 -9.75 -20.70 5.00
C ARG A 233 -9.85 -21.41 3.66
N LEU A 234 -9.53 -20.69 2.59
CA LEU A 234 -9.41 -21.23 1.24
C LEU A 234 -8.06 -20.85 0.64
N ARG A 235 -7.31 -21.85 0.19
CA ARG A 235 -6.04 -21.69 -0.51
C ARG A 235 -6.13 -22.21 -1.94
N ILE A 236 -5.83 -21.35 -2.91
CA ILE A 236 -5.67 -21.72 -4.32
C ILE A 236 -4.17 -21.94 -4.56
N ALA A 237 -3.80 -23.17 -4.88
CA ALA A 237 -2.42 -23.65 -4.87
C ALA A 237 -2.08 -24.43 -6.15
N ASN A 238 -0.81 -24.86 -6.26
CA ASN A 238 -0.33 -25.73 -7.33
C ASN A 238 -0.57 -25.18 -8.75
N ALA A 239 -0.37 -23.88 -8.94
CA ALA A 239 -0.63 -23.19 -10.20
C ALA A 239 -2.05 -23.40 -10.76
N SER A 240 -3.02 -23.64 -9.86
CA SER A 240 -4.41 -23.84 -10.23
C SER A 240 -5.16 -22.52 -10.38
N GLN A 241 -6.40 -22.62 -10.87
CA GLN A 241 -7.27 -21.47 -11.11
C GLN A 241 -8.62 -21.68 -10.45
N LEU A 242 -9.07 -20.68 -9.69
CA LEU A 242 -10.45 -20.55 -9.24
C LEU A 242 -11.15 -19.48 -10.11
N ASN A 243 -12.19 -19.90 -10.83
CA ASN A 243 -13.03 -19.02 -11.63
C ASN A 243 -14.36 -18.75 -10.92
N VAL A 244 -14.74 -17.49 -10.79
CA VAL A 244 -16.06 -17.08 -10.32
C VAL A 244 -16.77 -16.38 -11.48
N ASP A 245 -17.87 -16.95 -11.96
CA ASP A 245 -18.50 -16.52 -13.22
C ASP A 245 -20.03 -16.68 -13.21
N GLY A 246 -20.72 -16.07 -14.18
CA GLY A 246 -22.15 -16.28 -14.42
C GLY A 246 -23.03 -15.97 -13.21
N ALA A 247 -22.73 -14.93 -12.44
CA ALA A 247 -23.35 -14.60 -11.14
C ALA A 247 -23.04 -15.56 -9.96
N GLY A 248 -22.10 -16.49 -10.11
CA GLY A 248 -21.56 -17.28 -9.00
C GLY A 248 -20.85 -16.38 -7.99
N HIS A 249 -20.74 -16.83 -6.73
CA HIS A 249 -20.27 -15.98 -5.62
C HIS A 249 -19.19 -16.66 -4.78
N LEU A 250 -18.06 -15.98 -4.57
CA LEU A 250 -17.11 -16.32 -3.51
C LEU A 250 -17.29 -15.35 -2.34
N VAL A 251 -17.67 -15.87 -1.17
CA VAL A 251 -17.87 -15.09 0.05
C VAL A 251 -16.81 -15.47 1.08
N VAL A 252 -16.05 -14.48 1.55
CA VAL A 252 -15.01 -14.64 2.55
C VAL A 252 -15.26 -13.64 3.68
N SER A 253 -15.68 -14.15 4.83
CA SER A 253 -15.88 -13.36 6.07
C SER A 253 -15.17 -13.97 7.28
N SER A 254 -14.45 -15.07 7.08
CA SER A 254 -13.63 -15.71 8.12
C SER A 254 -12.54 -14.76 8.63
N THR A 255 -12.32 -14.80 9.93
CA THR A 255 -11.27 -14.03 10.63
C THR A 255 -9.95 -14.80 10.76
N TRP A 256 -9.80 -15.92 10.04
CA TRP A 256 -8.58 -16.75 10.07
C TRP A 256 -7.32 -15.94 9.73
N GLN A 257 -6.24 -16.15 10.50
CA GLN A 257 -4.95 -15.50 10.34
C GLN A 257 -3.88 -16.46 9.78
N PRO A 258 -2.95 -15.99 8.94
CA PRO A 258 -2.76 -14.61 8.51
C PRO A 258 -3.78 -14.13 7.46
N ALA A 259 -4.41 -15.04 6.71
CA ALA A 259 -5.42 -14.73 5.72
C ALA A 259 -6.41 -15.88 5.53
N ALA A 260 -7.70 -15.56 5.42
CA ALA A 260 -8.77 -16.51 5.14
C ALA A 260 -8.81 -16.93 3.66
N LEU A 261 -8.28 -16.10 2.75
CA LEU A 261 -8.11 -16.44 1.34
C LEU A 261 -6.65 -16.28 0.96
N THR A 262 -6.07 -17.27 0.30
CA THR A 262 -4.69 -17.19 -0.20
C THR A 262 -4.63 -17.65 -1.66
N ILE A 263 -4.02 -16.83 -2.50
CA ILE A 263 -3.68 -17.16 -3.88
C ILE A 263 -2.17 -17.39 -3.92
N ASP A 264 -1.73 -18.64 -4.02
CA ASP A 264 -0.30 -18.96 -4.07
C ASP A 264 0.35 -18.51 -5.38
N SER A 265 1.69 -18.47 -5.36
CA SER A 265 2.50 -18.24 -6.56
C SER A 265 2.07 -19.17 -7.72
N GLY A 266 1.99 -18.62 -8.92
CA GLY A 266 1.52 -19.31 -10.12
C GLY A 266 0.02 -19.59 -10.19
N SER A 267 -0.72 -19.43 -9.08
CA SER A 267 -2.16 -19.68 -9.02
C SER A 267 -2.95 -18.41 -9.32
N THR A 268 -4.21 -18.57 -9.74
CA THR A 268 -5.08 -17.45 -10.13
C THR A 268 -6.46 -17.52 -9.49
N LEU A 269 -6.91 -16.42 -8.88
CA LEU A 269 -8.32 -16.14 -8.68
C LEU A 269 -8.80 -15.20 -9.78
N ARG A 270 -9.79 -15.63 -10.55
CA ARG A 270 -10.40 -14.82 -11.60
C ARG A 270 -11.89 -14.64 -11.32
N ILE A 271 -12.32 -13.39 -11.22
CA ILE A 271 -13.71 -13.01 -11.25
C ILE A 271 -14.04 -12.58 -12.67
N SER A 272 -14.75 -13.46 -13.40
CA SER A 272 -14.98 -13.30 -14.82
C SER A 272 -16.17 -12.38 -15.12
N ALA A 273 -16.15 -11.80 -16.32
CA ALA A 273 -17.19 -10.96 -16.89
C ALA A 273 -17.93 -11.66 -18.04
N THR A 274 -17.75 -12.97 -18.21
CA THR A 274 -18.36 -13.73 -19.30
C THR A 274 -19.85 -13.92 -19.02
N GLY A 275 -20.69 -13.12 -19.67
CA GLY A 275 -22.12 -13.08 -19.39
C GLY A 275 -22.43 -12.20 -18.18
N THR A 276 -23.13 -12.73 -17.18
CA THR A 276 -23.36 -12.02 -15.91
C THR A 276 -22.10 -12.12 -15.04
N PRO A 277 -21.48 -11.00 -14.62
CA PRO A 277 -20.25 -11.05 -13.84
C PRO A 277 -20.36 -11.92 -12.59
N GLY A 278 -19.32 -12.73 -12.34
CA GLY A 278 -19.16 -13.40 -11.05
C GLY A 278 -18.98 -12.38 -9.91
N ARG A 279 -19.26 -12.77 -8.67
CA ARG A 279 -19.22 -11.90 -7.50
C ARG A 279 -18.17 -12.33 -6.50
N PHE A 280 -17.51 -11.37 -5.88
CA PHE A 280 -16.59 -11.61 -4.77
C PHE A 280 -16.91 -10.67 -3.61
N SER A 281 -16.91 -11.21 -2.40
CA SER A 281 -17.12 -10.42 -1.20
C SER A 281 -16.07 -10.79 -0.15
N LEU A 282 -15.24 -9.81 0.19
CA LEU A 282 -14.38 -9.85 1.37
C LEU A 282 -15.05 -8.99 2.44
N LEU A 283 -15.43 -9.59 3.57
CA LEU A 283 -16.30 -8.97 4.56
C LEU A 283 -15.68 -9.01 5.97
N VAL A 284 -16.24 -8.24 6.88
CA VAL A 284 -15.88 -8.14 8.30
C VAL A 284 -14.41 -7.71 8.43
N THR A 285 -13.56 -8.58 8.99
CA THR A 285 -12.12 -8.37 9.16
C THR A 285 -11.32 -9.43 8.42
N ALA A 286 -11.92 -10.05 7.40
CA ALA A 286 -11.26 -11.06 6.61
C ALA A 286 -10.06 -10.49 5.87
N ALA A 287 -9.03 -11.32 5.71
CA ALA A 287 -7.84 -10.97 4.97
C ALA A 287 -7.60 -11.91 3.79
N MET A 288 -7.06 -11.35 2.72
CA MET A 288 -6.71 -12.02 1.48
C MET A 288 -5.23 -11.77 1.15
N ASP A 289 -4.47 -12.85 0.99
CA ASP A 289 -3.07 -12.80 0.57
C ASP A 289 -2.98 -13.16 -0.94
N VAL A 290 -2.48 -12.20 -1.73
CA VAL A 290 -2.25 -12.33 -3.17
C VAL A 290 -0.75 -12.50 -3.42
N VAL A 291 -0.32 -13.76 -3.52
CA VAL A 291 1.04 -14.11 -3.95
C VAL A 291 1.08 -14.39 -5.44
N GLY A 292 0.06 -15.06 -5.99
CA GLY A 292 -0.17 -15.24 -7.42
C GLY A 292 -0.96 -14.08 -8.04
N THR A 293 -1.94 -14.43 -8.87
CA THR A 293 -2.74 -13.46 -9.64
C THR A 293 -4.15 -13.35 -9.09
N TYR A 294 -4.56 -12.12 -8.76
CA TYR A 294 -5.97 -11.77 -8.57
C TYR A 294 -6.41 -10.92 -9.77
N LEU A 295 -7.48 -11.34 -10.43
CA LEU A 295 -7.98 -10.67 -11.63
C LEU A 295 -9.50 -10.50 -11.54
N ASN A 296 -9.98 -9.27 -11.69
CA ASN A 296 -11.39 -8.96 -11.91
C ASN A 296 -11.53 -8.36 -13.32
N THR A 297 -12.29 -9.03 -14.18
CA THR A 297 -12.46 -8.59 -15.58
C THR A 297 -13.79 -7.90 -15.84
N ALA A 298 -14.62 -7.66 -14.82
CA ALA A 298 -15.88 -6.96 -14.99
C ALA A 298 -15.64 -5.49 -15.36
N PRO A 299 -16.29 -4.95 -16.41
CA PRO A 299 -16.05 -3.58 -16.84
C PRO A 299 -16.29 -2.52 -15.76
N SER A 300 -17.30 -2.72 -14.90
CA SER A 300 -17.63 -1.78 -13.82
C SER A 300 -16.87 -2.05 -12.52
N LEU A 301 -16.25 -3.21 -12.35
CA LEU A 301 -15.56 -3.66 -11.13
C LEU A 301 -16.42 -3.71 -9.83
N VAL A 302 -17.70 -3.31 -9.87
CA VAL A 302 -18.65 -3.33 -8.74
C VAL A 302 -19.09 -4.73 -8.29
N ASN A 303 -18.63 -5.76 -8.99
CA ASN A 303 -18.86 -7.16 -8.63
C ASN A 303 -17.91 -7.67 -7.53
N ALA A 304 -16.91 -6.88 -7.14
CA ALA A 304 -16.07 -7.15 -5.99
C ALA A 304 -16.41 -6.18 -4.85
N THR A 305 -16.70 -6.71 -3.66
CA THR A 305 -17.01 -5.95 -2.45
C THR A 305 -15.92 -6.14 -1.41
N TYR A 306 -15.48 -5.05 -0.79
CA TYR A 306 -14.54 -5.10 0.33
C TYR A 306 -15.07 -4.18 1.44
N GLU A 307 -15.29 -4.75 2.62
CA GLU A 307 -15.64 -3.94 3.80
C GLU A 307 -14.40 -3.24 4.38
N CYS A 308 -14.62 -2.13 5.06
CA CYS A 308 -13.57 -1.27 5.62
C CYS A 308 -12.55 -2.00 6.51
N GLY A 309 -12.99 -3.00 7.29
CA GLY A 309 -12.12 -3.78 8.18
C GLY A 309 -11.29 -4.85 7.48
N THR A 310 -11.50 -5.08 6.18
CA THR A 310 -10.85 -6.16 5.43
C THR A 310 -9.47 -5.75 4.93
N THR A 311 -8.60 -6.73 4.70
CA THR A 311 -7.24 -6.48 4.19
C THR A 311 -6.96 -7.28 2.93
N VAL A 312 -6.49 -6.62 1.87
CA VAL A 312 -5.94 -7.27 0.68
C VAL A 312 -4.44 -7.01 0.62
N ARG A 313 -3.65 -8.09 0.68
CA ARG A 313 -2.18 -8.03 0.72
C ARG A 313 -1.57 -8.54 -0.57
N TYR A 314 -0.88 -7.67 -1.28
CA TYR A 314 -0.09 -8.04 -2.46
C TYR A 314 1.36 -8.35 -2.06
N ARG A 315 1.69 -9.63 -2.01
CA ARG A 315 2.93 -10.16 -1.40
C ARG A 315 3.89 -10.85 -2.38
N GLY A 316 3.57 -10.84 -3.67
CA GLY A 316 4.42 -11.45 -4.70
C GLY A 316 5.81 -10.81 -4.71
N SER A 317 6.85 -11.65 -4.75
CA SER A 317 8.25 -11.21 -4.80
C SER A 317 8.76 -10.93 -6.21
N TYR A 318 8.03 -11.37 -7.24
CA TYR A 318 8.37 -11.10 -8.63
C TYR A 318 8.14 -9.63 -8.99
N ALA A 319 8.92 -9.16 -9.96
CA ALA A 319 8.81 -7.79 -10.44
C ALA A 319 7.45 -7.54 -11.11
N ASN A 320 6.86 -6.37 -10.82
CA ASN A 320 5.62 -5.88 -11.41
C ASN A 320 4.40 -6.77 -11.12
N GLN A 321 4.24 -7.23 -9.87
CA GLN A 321 2.98 -7.84 -9.46
C GLN A 321 1.82 -6.87 -9.69
N ILE A 322 0.77 -7.36 -10.35
CA ILE A 322 -0.37 -6.53 -10.75
C ILE A 322 -1.26 -6.26 -9.53
N LEU A 323 -1.43 -4.98 -9.18
CA LEU A 323 -2.50 -4.52 -8.31
C LEU A 323 -3.78 -4.43 -9.14
N GLN A 324 -4.81 -5.12 -8.69
CA GLN A 324 -6.10 -5.14 -9.38
C GLN A 324 -6.84 -3.82 -9.11
N ALA A 325 -7.32 -3.21 -10.18
CA ALA A 325 -8.19 -2.04 -10.14
C ALA A 325 -9.48 -2.31 -9.37
N THR A 326 -10.02 -1.28 -8.77
CA THR A 326 -11.28 -1.31 -8.01
C THR A 326 -12.24 -0.26 -8.52
N ALA A 327 -13.53 -0.40 -8.21
CA ALA A 327 -14.48 0.67 -8.48
C ALA A 327 -14.36 1.79 -7.43
N ALA A 328 -14.85 2.98 -7.76
CA ALA A 328 -14.72 4.17 -6.92
C ALA A 328 -15.80 4.26 -5.83
N GLU A 329 -16.85 3.45 -5.88
CA GLU A 329 -17.96 3.47 -4.93
C GLU A 329 -17.55 2.87 -3.56
N PRO A 330 -18.09 3.37 -2.43
CA PRO A 330 -17.60 3.06 -1.09
C PRO A 330 -17.37 1.58 -0.74
N ASN A 331 -18.26 0.69 -1.18
CA ASN A 331 -18.20 -0.74 -0.86
C ASN A 331 -17.31 -1.56 -1.80
N HIS A 332 -16.77 -0.93 -2.85
CA HIS A 332 -15.98 -1.59 -3.90
C HIS A 332 -14.51 -1.18 -3.89
N ARG A 333 -14.14 -0.22 -3.04
CA ARG A 333 -12.76 0.19 -2.72
C ARG A 333 -12.12 -0.90 -1.86
N TYR A 334 -10.81 -1.08 -1.94
CA TYR A 334 -10.13 -1.87 -0.91
C TYR A 334 -10.40 -1.26 0.47
N GLY A 335 -10.72 -2.09 1.46
CA GLY A 335 -10.76 -1.67 2.86
C GLY A 335 -9.36 -1.21 3.27
N ILE A 336 -8.47 -2.17 3.50
CA ILE A 336 -7.04 -1.95 3.70
C ILE A 336 -6.28 -2.59 2.53
N LEU A 337 -5.45 -1.79 1.84
CA LEU A 337 -4.51 -2.26 0.84
C LEU A 337 -3.11 -2.33 1.44
N GLU A 338 -2.51 -3.52 1.44
CA GLU A 338 -1.15 -3.77 1.89
C GLU A 338 -0.29 -4.27 0.73
N THR A 339 0.95 -3.81 0.63
CA THR A 339 1.92 -4.31 -0.36
C THR A 339 3.23 -4.69 0.32
N SER A 340 3.89 -5.73 -0.17
CA SER A 340 5.24 -6.13 0.23
C SER A 340 5.92 -6.95 -0.87
N GLY A 341 7.23 -7.18 -0.75
CA GLY A 341 7.97 -8.03 -1.69
C GLY A 341 8.50 -7.24 -2.90
N GLY A 342 8.19 -7.69 -4.11
CA GLY A 342 8.67 -7.04 -5.34
C GLY A 342 7.84 -5.80 -5.74
N ASN A 343 8.35 -5.04 -6.71
CA ASN A 343 7.65 -3.89 -7.30
C ASN A 343 6.24 -4.26 -7.77
N LYS A 344 5.31 -3.32 -7.66
CA LYS A 344 3.90 -3.46 -8.05
C LYS A 344 3.57 -2.58 -9.25
N ARG A 345 2.58 -3.00 -10.04
CA ARG A 345 2.04 -2.21 -11.15
C ARG A 345 0.52 -2.26 -11.11
N ALA A 346 -0.17 -1.13 -11.28
CA ALA A 346 -1.62 -1.13 -11.39
C ALA A 346 -2.09 -1.51 -12.81
N ASN A 347 -3.23 -2.19 -12.93
CA ASN A 347 -3.91 -2.44 -14.22
C ASN A 347 -5.12 -1.52 -14.46
N GLY A 348 -5.34 -0.54 -13.59
CA GLY A 348 -6.43 0.44 -13.65
C GLY A 348 -6.38 1.34 -12.41
N ASP A 349 -7.39 2.19 -12.25
CA ASP A 349 -7.51 3.02 -11.05
C ASP A 349 -7.71 2.16 -9.79
N VAL A 350 -7.01 2.52 -8.72
CA VAL A 350 -7.03 1.80 -7.45
C VAL A 350 -7.59 2.73 -6.40
N HIS A 351 -8.65 2.30 -5.72
CA HIS A 351 -9.31 3.08 -4.67
C HIS A 351 -9.21 2.35 -3.33
N VAL A 352 -8.84 3.10 -2.29
CA VAL A 352 -8.65 2.61 -0.93
C VAL A 352 -9.53 3.42 0.02
N GLY A 353 -10.29 2.75 0.88
CA GLY A 353 -11.25 3.37 1.78
C GLY A 353 -10.76 3.53 3.22
N CYS A 354 -9.96 2.60 3.74
CA CYS A 354 -9.74 2.50 5.19
C CYS A 354 -8.29 2.29 5.64
N GLY A 355 -7.37 1.98 4.73
CA GLY A 355 -5.93 2.08 5.02
C GLY A 355 -5.04 1.70 3.86
N LEU A 356 -3.91 2.39 3.75
CA LEU A 356 -2.86 2.07 2.77
C LEU A 356 -1.54 1.79 3.50
N LEU A 357 -1.00 0.58 3.31
CA LEU A 357 0.30 0.17 3.81
C LEU A 357 1.20 -0.16 2.62
N VAL A 358 2.12 0.75 2.30
CA VAL A 358 3.11 0.54 1.25
C VAL A 358 4.38 -0.01 1.88
N ASN A 359 4.72 -1.25 1.51
CA ASN A 359 5.82 -2.02 2.07
C ASN A 359 5.72 -2.28 3.60
N THR A 360 5.28 -3.50 3.92
CA THR A 360 5.37 -4.09 5.26
C THR A 360 6.57 -5.03 5.43
N GLY A 361 7.37 -5.21 4.37
CA GLY A 361 8.57 -6.05 4.36
C GLY A 361 9.85 -5.26 4.63
N SER A 362 10.98 -5.98 4.62
CA SER A 362 12.32 -5.43 4.89
C SER A 362 12.99 -4.79 3.67
N THR A 363 12.37 -4.85 2.50
CA THR A 363 12.96 -4.35 1.25
C THR A 363 12.01 -3.36 0.61
N PRO A 364 12.41 -2.09 0.43
CA PRO A 364 11.58 -1.09 -0.24
C PRO A 364 11.21 -1.51 -1.67
N HIS A 365 10.01 -1.12 -2.10
CA HIS A 365 9.53 -1.37 -3.46
C HIS A 365 8.72 -0.19 -4.00
N THR A 366 8.53 -0.16 -5.32
CA THR A 366 7.70 0.86 -5.95
C THR A 366 6.32 0.33 -6.33
N ILE A 367 5.33 1.20 -6.31
CA ILE A 367 4.02 0.97 -6.94
C ILE A 367 3.94 1.87 -8.17
N SER A 368 4.02 1.29 -9.36
CA SER A 368 3.88 2.03 -10.62
C SER A 368 2.41 2.12 -11.04
N MET A 369 1.89 3.34 -11.11
CA MET A 369 0.51 3.58 -11.52
C MET A 369 0.35 3.77 -13.04
N GLY A 370 1.43 4.05 -13.78
CA GLY A 370 1.33 4.37 -15.20
C GLY A 370 0.41 5.58 -15.42
N ASP A 371 -0.63 5.40 -16.26
CA ASP A 371 -1.64 6.44 -16.53
C ASP A 371 -2.75 6.51 -15.48
N TYR A 372 -2.81 5.53 -14.57
CA TYR A 372 -3.86 5.38 -13.57
C TYR A 372 -3.59 6.19 -12.30
N THR A 373 -4.58 6.24 -11.42
CA THR A 373 -4.53 6.96 -10.14
C THR A 373 -4.74 6.01 -8.97
N LEU A 374 -3.85 6.09 -7.97
CA LEU A 374 -4.11 5.53 -6.64
C LEU A 374 -4.87 6.60 -5.86
N THR A 375 -6.09 6.31 -5.43
CA THR A 375 -6.93 7.25 -4.69
C THR A 375 -7.20 6.73 -3.29
N VAL A 376 -6.81 7.50 -2.28
CA VAL A 376 -7.22 7.27 -0.90
C VAL A 376 -8.42 8.16 -0.60
N HIS A 377 -9.53 7.52 -0.24
CA HIS A 377 -10.76 8.18 0.15
C HIS A 377 -10.77 8.35 1.65
N HIS A 378 -11.02 9.56 2.12
CA HIS A 378 -11.18 9.87 3.53
C HIS A 378 -12.66 9.90 3.93
N ALA A 379 -12.94 9.64 5.19
CA ALA A 379 -14.26 9.84 5.76
C ALA A 379 -14.38 11.28 6.27
N ASP A 380 -15.59 11.84 6.28
CA ASP A 380 -15.85 13.23 6.72
C ASP A 380 -15.35 13.54 8.14
N THR A 381 -15.09 12.53 8.96
CA THR A 381 -14.67 12.66 10.35
C THR A 381 -13.23 12.25 10.63
N ALA A 382 -12.53 11.61 9.67
CA ALA A 382 -11.19 11.08 9.89
C ALA A 382 -10.41 10.81 8.60
N LEU A 383 -9.09 11.07 8.65
CA LEU A 383 -8.18 10.65 7.59
C LEU A 383 -7.93 9.14 7.63
N THR A 384 -8.19 8.49 6.50
CA THR A 384 -7.65 7.17 6.16
C THR A 384 -6.13 7.10 6.34
N PRO A 385 -5.62 6.19 7.18
CA PRO A 385 -4.20 6.10 7.49
C PRO A 385 -3.38 5.59 6.29
N ILE A 386 -2.22 6.23 6.08
CA ILE A 386 -1.23 5.84 5.08
C ILE A 386 0.11 5.63 5.79
N ARG A 387 0.74 4.49 5.56
CA ARG A 387 2.07 4.17 6.12
C ARG A 387 2.98 3.59 5.04
N TYR A 388 4.23 4.03 5.06
CA TYR A 388 5.30 3.53 4.20
C TYR A 388 6.37 2.86 5.05
N ASP A 389 6.89 1.73 4.56
CA ASP A 389 8.08 1.05 5.07
C ASP A 389 8.00 0.79 6.59
N SER A 390 6.87 0.21 7.03
CA SER A 390 6.56 0.06 8.46
C SER A 390 7.56 -0.78 9.26
N ALA A 391 8.37 -1.61 8.59
CA ALA A 391 9.42 -2.41 9.19
C ALA A 391 10.82 -1.74 9.14
N LEU A 392 10.94 -0.53 8.59
CA LEU A 392 12.21 0.16 8.37
C LEU A 392 12.28 1.48 9.16
N GLY A 393 13.50 1.87 9.52
CA GLY A 393 13.76 3.21 10.05
C GLY A 393 13.62 4.30 8.98
N ASP A 394 13.51 5.56 9.40
CA ASP A 394 13.28 6.70 8.50
C ASP A 394 14.30 6.76 7.35
N CYS A 395 15.60 6.67 7.63
CA CYS A 395 16.63 6.76 6.59
C CYS A 395 16.69 5.55 5.66
N GLN A 396 16.06 4.43 6.01
CA GLN A 396 15.96 3.24 5.16
C GLN A 396 14.66 3.22 4.33
N SER A 397 13.70 4.12 4.62
CA SER A 397 12.43 4.20 3.90
C SER A 397 12.67 4.68 2.46
N GLY A 398 12.44 3.80 1.50
CA GLY A 398 12.69 4.03 0.08
C GLY A 398 11.50 3.71 -0.83
N SER A 399 10.39 3.25 -0.27
CA SER A 399 9.21 2.87 -1.04
C SER A 399 8.46 4.10 -1.54
N GLU A 400 7.94 4.02 -2.76
CA GLU A 400 7.16 5.12 -3.34
C GLU A 400 6.10 4.63 -4.34
N VAL A 401 5.04 5.43 -4.45
CA VAL A 401 4.05 5.36 -5.52
C VAL A 401 4.53 6.27 -6.65
N VAL A 402 4.85 5.68 -7.80
CA VAL A 402 5.28 6.41 -9.01
C VAL A 402 4.07 6.61 -9.92
N GLY A 403 3.77 7.87 -10.26
CA GLY A 403 2.57 8.28 -10.99
C GLY A 403 1.60 9.07 -10.11
N ARG A 404 0.31 9.02 -10.43
CA ARG A 404 -0.74 9.80 -9.76
C ARG A 404 -1.16 9.16 -8.43
N PHE A 405 -1.02 9.93 -7.35
CA PHE A 405 -1.60 9.63 -6.04
C PHE A 405 -2.52 10.78 -5.60
N ARG A 406 -3.79 10.46 -5.38
CA ARG A 406 -4.85 11.38 -4.99
C ARG A 406 -5.37 11.09 -3.59
N HIS A 407 -5.60 12.15 -2.82
CA HIS A 407 -6.46 12.18 -1.65
C HIS A 407 -7.81 12.79 -2.04
N GLU A 408 -8.90 12.20 -1.59
CA GLU A 408 -10.27 12.65 -1.84
C GLU A 408 -11.10 12.61 -0.54
N GLY A 409 -12.11 13.48 -0.42
CA GLY A 409 -12.94 13.56 0.80
C GLY A 409 -12.27 14.37 1.93
N LEU A 410 -11.48 15.38 1.58
CA LEU A 410 -10.70 16.16 2.57
C LEU A 410 -11.55 17.15 3.39
N LYS A 411 -12.76 17.49 2.94
CA LYS A 411 -13.65 18.43 3.63
C LYS A 411 -14.19 17.81 4.92
N GLY A 412 -13.96 18.44 6.07
CA GLY A 412 -14.41 17.96 7.39
C GLY A 412 -13.47 16.96 8.06
N ALA A 413 -12.74 16.14 7.27
CA ALA A 413 -11.87 15.08 7.77
C ALA A 413 -10.56 15.57 8.40
N LEU A 414 -10.09 16.76 8.01
CA LEU A 414 -8.74 17.23 8.25
C LEU A 414 -8.72 18.26 9.38
N ALA A 415 -8.11 17.89 10.51
CA ALA A 415 -7.87 18.82 11.61
C ALA A 415 -6.72 19.78 11.29
N TYR A 416 -6.71 20.96 11.92
CA TYR A 416 -5.62 21.94 11.79
C TYR A 416 -4.25 21.27 11.96
N GLY A 417 -3.36 21.42 10.96
CA GLY A 417 -1.99 20.92 11.00
C GLY A 417 -1.82 19.42 10.74
N GLN A 418 -2.89 18.70 10.39
CA GLN A 418 -2.78 17.28 10.09
C GLN A 418 -2.04 17.03 8.76
N VAL A 419 -1.12 16.06 8.76
CA VAL A 419 -0.21 15.77 7.64
C VAL A 419 -0.85 14.76 6.68
N LEU A 420 -0.91 15.12 5.41
CA LEU A 420 -1.20 14.21 4.29
C LEU A 420 0.10 13.61 3.76
N THR A 421 0.25 12.30 3.90
CA THR A 421 1.36 11.54 3.28
C THR A 421 0.98 11.16 1.85
N LEU A 422 1.80 11.56 0.90
CA LEU A 422 1.56 11.36 -0.54
C LEU A 422 2.48 10.24 -1.06
N ASN A 423 3.08 10.40 -2.23
CA ASN A 423 3.79 9.36 -3.00
C ASN A 423 4.88 8.60 -2.24
N ASN A 424 5.43 9.14 -1.16
CA ASN A 424 6.34 8.43 -0.27
C ASN A 424 6.20 8.99 1.15
N ARG A 425 6.88 8.34 2.11
CA ARG A 425 6.85 8.71 3.53
C ARG A 425 7.13 10.20 3.81
N PHE A 426 7.98 10.82 3.00
CA PHE A 426 8.50 12.17 3.24
C PHE A 426 7.91 13.24 2.31
N THR A 427 7.20 12.86 1.24
CA THR A 427 6.44 13.83 0.45
C THR A 427 5.10 14.07 1.14
N THR A 428 4.92 15.26 1.70
CA THR A 428 3.75 15.55 2.55
C THR A 428 3.18 16.95 2.33
N ILE A 429 1.89 17.13 2.61
CA ILE A 429 1.21 18.43 2.67
C ILE A 429 0.44 18.52 3.98
N ALA A 430 0.59 19.61 4.73
CA ALA A 430 -0.19 19.89 5.91
C ALA A 430 -0.86 21.26 5.78
N PHE A 431 -2.18 21.32 5.98
CA PHE A 431 -2.95 22.55 5.91
C PHE A 431 -3.06 23.19 7.30
N THR A 432 -2.73 24.47 7.40
CA THR A 432 -2.77 25.28 8.62
C THR A 432 -3.86 26.35 8.61
N ASP A 433 -4.62 26.49 7.52
CA ASP A 433 -5.91 27.18 7.51
C ASP A 433 -6.87 26.34 6.68
N THR A 434 -7.98 25.95 7.29
CA THR A 434 -8.90 24.93 6.77
C THR A 434 -10.16 25.52 6.14
N THR A 435 -10.34 26.85 6.18
CA THR A 435 -11.60 27.52 5.83
C THR A 435 -11.97 27.44 4.33
N GLY A 436 -11.01 27.14 3.46
CA GLY A 436 -11.22 26.95 2.02
C GLY A 436 -10.47 25.79 1.38
N MET A 437 -10.22 24.69 2.12
CA MET A 437 -9.43 23.54 1.62
C MET A 437 -10.01 22.89 0.35
N PRO A 438 -9.14 22.37 -0.54
CA PRO A 438 -9.59 21.67 -1.75
C PRO A 438 -10.29 20.35 -1.41
N LEU A 439 -11.26 19.95 -2.22
CA LEU A 439 -11.98 18.66 -2.06
C LEU A 439 -11.08 17.44 -2.33
N ALA A 440 -10.02 17.65 -3.11
CA ALA A 440 -9.02 16.65 -3.43
C ALA A 440 -7.66 17.28 -3.70
N VAL A 441 -6.61 16.54 -3.36
CA VAL A 441 -5.22 16.88 -3.69
C VAL A 441 -4.59 15.69 -4.40
N THR A 442 -3.93 15.93 -5.52
CA THR A 442 -3.25 14.92 -6.32
C THR A 442 -1.81 15.33 -6.55
N LEU A 443 -0.88 14.40 -6.36
CA LEU A 443 0.48 14.54 -6.84
C LEU A 443 0.77 13.49 -7.90
N SER A 444 1.32 13.94 -9.02
CA SER A 444 1.87 13.07 -10.07
C SER A 444 3.39 13.09 -9.95
N VAL A 445 3.99 11.99 -9.51
CA VAL A 445 5.42 11.96 -9.19
C VAL A 445 6.16 10.96 -10.08
N PHE A 446 7.15 11.47 -10.82
CA PHE A 446 7.99 10.68 -11.72
C PHE A 446 9.47 10.91 -11.38
N PRO A 447 10.12 9.92 -10.74
CA PRO A 447 11.55 9.95 -10.46
C PRO A 447 12.39 10.06 -11.75
N MET A 448 13.59 10.62 -11.66
CA MET A 448 14.54 10.75 -12.79
C MET A 448 13.94 11.42 -14.05
N THR A 449 12.87 12.21 -13.88
CA THR A 449 12.17 12.89 -14.95
C THR A 449 12.30 14.39 -14.76
N ALA A 450 12.72 15.09 -15.81
CA ALA A 450 12.90 16.54 -15.75
C ALA A 450 11.55 17.26 -15.55
N PRO A 451 11.40 18.12 -14.52
CA PRO A 451 10.27 19.06 -14.46
C PRO A 451 10.36 20.11 -15.58
N ASN A 452 9.30 20.89 -15.78
CA ASN A 452 9.36 22.06 -16.66
C ASN A 452 10.49 23.01 -16.24
N SER A 453 11.12 23.69 -17.20
CA SER A 453 12.22 24.65 -16.97
C SER A 453 13.44 24.08 -16.22
N PHE A 454 13.64 22.77 -16.28
CA PHE A 454 14.74 22.06 -15.65
C PHE A 454 16.11 22.46 -16.22
N ASN A 455 17.06 22.67 -15.32
CA ASN A 455 18.48 22.81 -15.62
C ASN A 455 19.27 21.80 -14.78
N ALA A 456 19.95 20.87 -15.43
CA ALA A 456 20.72 19.82 -14.76
C ALA A 456 21.80 20.34 -13.80
N ALA A 457 22.38 21.52 -14.06
CA ALA A 457 23.42 22.10 -13.23
C ALA A 457 22.90 22.65 -11.89
N THR A 458 21.60 22.97 -11.79
CA THR A 458 21.02 23.65 -10.63
C THR A 458 19.81 22.95 -10.03
N ASP A 459 19.20 21.99 -10.72
CA ASP A 459 17.89 21.48 -10.36
C ASP A 459 17.92 19.96 -10.09
N VAL A 460 17.01 19.50 -9.23
CA VAL A 460 16.78 18.07 -8.99
C VAL A 460 15.91 17.51 -10.11
N GLN A 461 16.34 16.39 -10.70
CA GLN A 461 15.67 15.71 -11.81
C GLN A 461 14.50 14.84 -11.32
N ARG A 462 13.50 15.48 -10.72
CA ARG A 462 12.27 14.82 -10.27
C ARG A 462 11.05 15.65 -10.66
N LYS A 463 10.14 15.05 -11.41
CA LYS A 463 8.91 15.72 -11.82
C LYS A 463 7.81 15.44 -10.80
N ILE A 464 7.34 16.49 -10.13
CA ILE A 464 6.20 16.44 -9.21
C ILE A 464 5.17 17.44 -9.71
N THR A 465 4.07 16.99 -10.30
CA THR A 465 2.98 17.87 -10.73
C THR A 465 1.87 17.85 -9.69
N ILE A 466 1.48 19.03 -9.20
CA ILE A 466 0.40 19.16 -8.22
C ILE A 466 -0.95 19.45 -8.88
N GLY A 467 -1.99 18.79 -8.39
CA GLY A 467 -3.37 19.02 -8.74
C GLY A 467 -4.19 19.28 -7.47
N HIS A 468 -4.82 20.44 -7.34
CA HIS A 468 -5.74 20.75 -6.24
C HIS A 468 -6.94 21.48 -6.81
N GLY A 469 -8.05 20.76 -6.98
CA GLY A 469 -9.26 21.33 -7.59
C GLY A 469 -9.74 22.54 -6.78
N SER A 470 -9.96 23.67 -7.45
CA SER A 470 -10.52 24.85 -6.80
C SER A 470 -11.96 24.57 -6.38
N SER A 471 -12.27 24.75 -5.09
CA SER A 471 -13.66 24.85 -4.65
C SER A 471 -14.33 26.05 -5.32
N SER A 472 -15.63 26.00 -5.57
CA SER A 472 -16.40 27.18 -6.01
C SER A 472 -16.40 28.25 -4.90
N GLY A 473 -15.36 29.06 -4.86
CA GLY A 473 -15.08 30.08 -3.86
C GLY A 473 -13.58 30.33 -3.76
N GLN A 474 -13.15 31.56 -3.46
CA GLN A 474 -11.73 31.90 -3.29
C GLN A 474 -11.11 30.96 -2.24
N PRO A 475 -10.17 30.08 -2.61
CA PRO A 475 -9.53 29.20 -1.64
C PRO A 475 -8.76 30.06 -0.63
N ALA A 476 -9.14 29.98 0.64
CA ALA A 476 -8.44 30.61 1.76
C ALA A 476 -7.82 29.49 2.60
N TRP A 477 -6.69 28.97 2.16
CA TRP A 477 -5.90 28.00 2.93
C TRP A 477 -4.43 28.38 2.94
N SER A 478 -3.73 27.94 3.98
CA SER A 478 -2.27 27.97 4.04
C SER A 478 -1.74 26.56 4.24
N ALA A 479 -0.59 26.23 3.65
CA ALA A 479 -0.01 24.91 3.72
C ALA A 479 1.50 24.91 3.95
N THR A 480 1.96 23.80 4.52
CA THR A 480 3.36 23.38 4.51
C THR A 480 3.50 22.20 3.57
N LEU A 481 4.44 22.26 2.63
CA LEU A 481 4.70 21.24 1.62
C LEU A 481 6.12 20.73 1.79
N ARG A 482 6.26 19.42 1.94
CA ARG A 482 7.54 18.73 1.90
C ARG A 482 7.65 17.95 0.60
N ALA A 483 8.69 18.21 -0.18
CA ALA A 483 9.00 17.48 -1.41
C ALA A 483 10.25 16.64 -1.19
N ALA A 484 10.09 15.31 -1.28
CA ALA A 484 11.19 14.36 -1.14
C ALA A 484 11.72 13.88 -2.49
N PHE A 485 13.03 13.66 -2.55
CA PHE A 485 13.80 13.24 -3.73
C PHE A 485 14.95 12.32 -3.31
N ARG A 486 15.49 11.55 -4.24
CA ARG A 486 16.63 10.66 -4.02
C ARG A 486 17.94 11.36 -4.38
N LEU A 487 19.03 10.95 -3.76
CA LEU A 487 20.33 11.56 -3.99
C LEU A 487 20.75 11.50 -5.46
N GLU A 488 20.48 10.38 -6.16
CA GLU A 488 20.80 10.25 -7.59
C GLU A 488 20.12 11.29 -8.47
N GLU A 489 18.94 11.78 -8.09
CA GLU A 489 18.19 12.81 -8.83
C GLU A 489 18.86 14.19 -8.73
N SER A 490 19.88 14.35 -7.87
CA SER A 490 20.64 15.59 -7.68
C SER A 490 22.10 15.52 -8.12
N ARG A 491 22.54 14.41 -8.74
CA ARG A 491 23.95 14.22 -9.12
C ARG A 491 24.42 15.10 -10.28
N GLY A 492 23.51 15.70 -11.03
CA GLY A 492 23.84 16.65 -12.11
C GLY A 492 24.28 18.03 -11.62
N LEU A 493 24.05 18.35 -10.34
CA LEU A 493 24.36 19.65 -9.76
C LEU A 493 25.86 19.96 -9.89
N SER A 494 26.17 21.17 -10.36
CA SER A 494 27.55 21.59 -10.65
C SER A 494 27.78 23.08 -10.39
N GLY A 495 29.05 23.51 -10.42
CA GLY A 495 29.43 24.88 -10.11
C GLY A 495 29.12 25.27 -8.66
N LEU A 496 28.45 26.42 -8.49
CA LEU A 496 28.04 26.95 -7.19
C LEU A 496 26.77 26.30 -6.64
N ALA A 497 26.17 25.34 -7.35
CA ALA A 497 24.96 24.66 -6.90
C ALA A 497 25.20 23.91 -5.58
N ARG A 498 24.37 24.19 -4.56
CA ARG A 498 24.46 23.52 -3.24
C ARG A 498 23.08 23.07 -2.75
N LEU A 499 22.97 21.79 -2.38
CA LEU A 499 21.75 21.20 -1.82
C LEU A 499 21.30 21.90 -0.52
N SER A 500 22.24 22.46 0.25
CA SER A 500 21.93 23.24 1.45
C SER A 500 21.06 24.48 1.17
N GLY A 501 21.06 24.96 -0.08
CA GLY A 501 20.26 26.11 -0.53
C GLY A 501 19.03 25.73 -1.35
N LEU A 502 18.61 24.46 -1.36
CA LEU A 502 17.47 23.99 -2.16
C LEU A 502 16.18 24.76 -1.83
N ARG A 503 15.48 25.27 -2.84
CA ARG A 503 14.18 25.95 -2.71
C ARG A 503 13.17 25.35 -3.69
N THR A 504 11.89 25.60 -3.45
CA THR A 504 10.80 25.08 -4.27
C THR A 504 10.18 26.20 -5.10
N TYR A 505 9.93 25.90 -6.38
CA TYR A 505 9.34 26.83 -7.35
C TYR A 505 8.16 26.14 -8.05
N ASN A 506 7.14 26.91 -8.45
CA ASN A 506 6.29 26.44 -9.54
C ASN A 506 7.08 26.58 -10.83
N ALA A 507 6.97 25.57 -11.69
CA ALA A 507 7.45 25.58 -13.06
C ALA A 507 6.26 25.28 -13.99
N PRO A 508 5.44 26.31 -14.31
CA PRO A 508 4.42 26.18 -15.34
C PRO A 508 5.05 25.96 -16.72
N ARG A 509 4.32 25.34 -17.66
CA ARG A 509 4.87 24.94 -18.96
C ARG A 509 5.34 26.12 -19.84
N PHE A 510 4.69 27.27 -19.71
CA PHE A 510 4.88 28.43 -20.62
C PHE A 510 5.23 29.73 -19.89
N ALA A 511 5.66 29.66 -18.63
CA ALA A 511 6.04 30.82 -17.85
C ALA A 511 7.32 30.54 -17.02
N PRO A 512 8.11 31.58 -16.71
CA PRO A 512 9.32 31.40 -15.92
C PRO A 512 8.97 30.86 -14.51
N PRO A 513 9.84 30.03 -13.92
CA PRO A 513 9.58 29.52 -12.58
C PRO A 513 9.46 30.64 -11.55
N ASN A 514 8.42 30.56 -10.71
CA ASN A 514 8.25 31.47 -9.57
C ASN A 514 8.38 30.68 -8.26
N ARG A 515 9.04 31.27 -7.28
CA ARG A 515 9.27 30.61 -5.99
C ARG A 515 7.94 30.41 -5.25
N ILE A 516 7.84 29.34 -4.46
CA ILE A 516 6.70 29.10 -3.58
C ILE A 516 7.10 28.93 -2.12
N GLY A 517 6.25 29.44 -1.22
CA GLY A 517 6.47 29.34 0.21
C GLY A 517 7.70 30.11 0.72
N ARG A 518 7.95 29.96 2.02
CA ARG A 518 8.97 30.67 2.82
C ARG A 518 9.52 29.76 3.91
N ASN A 519 10.55 30.22 4.63
CA ASN A 519 11.10 29.54 5.81
C ASN A 519 11.42 28.04 5.58
N TYR A 520 12.35 27.79 4.66
CA TYR A 520 12.64 26.43 4.20
C TYR A 520 13.46 25.61 5.20
N THR A 521 13.01 24.38 5.47
CA THR A 521 13.77 23.36 6.21
C THR A 521 14.15 22.19 5.30
N ARG A 522 15.24 21.48 5.62
CA ARG A 522 15.81 20.44 4.74
C ARG A 522 16.36 19.29 5.57
N GLN A 523 16.28 18.08 5.03
CA GLN A 523 17.07 16.93 5.46
C GLN A 523 17.93 16.48 4.28
N LEU A 524 19.24 16.55 4.46
CA LEU A 524 20.23 16.33 3.39
C LEU A 524 21.26 15.28 3.76
N ASP A 525 20.97 14.45 4.76
CA ASP A 525 21.79 13.30 5.09
C ASP A 525 21.78 12.31 3.90
N THR A 526 22.93 12.23 3.21
CA THR A 526 23.11 11.43 2.01
C THR A 526 23.14 9.92 2.28
N THR A 527 23.11 9.50 3.56
CA THR A 527 22.95 8.10 3.94
C THR A 527 21.48 7.65 3.92
N CYS A 528 20.54 8.58 3.86
CA CYS A 528 19.11 8.30 3.82
C CYS A 528 18.64 8.08 2.37
N ALA A 529 17.68 7.16 2.17
CA ALA A 529 17.15 6.83 0.85
C ALA A 529 16.40 8.00 0.19
N PHE A 530 15.75 8.86 0.99
CA PHE A 530 15.15 10.10 0.56
C PHE A 530 15.75 11.30 1.32
N LEU A 531 16.07 12.34 0.56
CA LEU A 531 16.33 13.70 1.03
C LEU A 531 15.06 14.52 0.80
N TRP A 532 14.90 15.65 1.49
CA TRP A 532 13.73 16.50 1.28
C TRP A 532 13.97 17.97 1.61
N VAL A 533 13.12 18.81 1.01
CA VAL A 533 12.95 20.23 1.35
C VAL A 533 11.50 20.48 1.70
N GLU A 534 11.28 21.28 2.74
CA GLU A 534 9.96 21.70 3.21
C GLU A 534 9.83 23.21 3.06
N ALA A 535 8.75 23.66 2.43
CA ALA A 535 8.37 25.05 2.25
C ALA A 535 7.10 25.33 3.07
N ARG A 536 7.07 26.47 3.78
CA ARG A 536 5.97 26.87 4.66
C ARG A 536 5.23 28.09 4.13
N GLY A 537 4.04 28.35 4.66
CA GLY A 537 3.26 29.55 4.34
C GLY A 537 2.80 29.60 2.87
N ILE A 538 2.65 28.44 2.23
CA ILE A 538 2.15 28.34 0.86
C ILE A 538 0.69 28.73 0.86
N THR A 539 0.29 29.56 -0.09
CA THR A 539 -1.10 29.98 -0.30
C THR A 539 -1.57 29.51 -1.68
N PRO A 540 -2.88 29.43 -1.94
CA PRO A 540 -3.42 28.98 -3.22
C PRO A 540 -3.24 29.96 -4.38
N ALA A 541 -2.86 31.20 -4.10
CA ALA A 541 -2.74 32.25 -5.11
C ALA A 541 -1.69 33.30 -4.72
N GLY A 542 -1.37 34.21 -5.64
CA GLY A 542 -0.37 35.27 -5.43
C GLY A 542 1.03 34.85 -5.89
N THR A 543 2.00 35.76 -5.68
CA THR A 543 3.37 35.62 -6.20
C THR A 543 4.14 34.44 -5.63
N ASP A 544 3.82 34.04 -4.39
CA ASP A 544 4.42 32.89 -3.69
C ASP A 544 3.45 31.69 -3.59
N GLY A 545 2.32 31.76 -4.31
CA GLY A 545 1.25 30.77 -4.25
C GLY A 545 1.53 29.52 -5.08
N LEU A 546 0.88 28.42 -4.74
CA LEU A 546 0.98 27.14 -5.45
C LEU A 546 0.06 27.14 -6.67
N LEU A 547 0.62 26.97 -7.87
CA LEU A 547 -0.16 26.97 -9.10
C LEU A 547 -0.67 25.57 -9.44
N ASP A 548 -1.98 25.43 -9.60
CA ASP A 548 -2.61 24.16 -10.00
C ASP A 548 -2.11 23.69 -11.37
N GLY A 549 -1.79 22.40 -11.49
CA GLY A 549 -1.23 21.79 -12.70
C GLY A 549 0.24 22.14 -13.00
N SER A 550 0.92 22.92 -12.16
CA SER A 550 2.34 23.23 -12.34
C SER A 550 3.25 22.12 -11.80
N ASP A 551 4.45 22.01 -12.38
CA ASP A 551 5.50 21.16 -11.82
C ASP A 551 6.15 21.87 -10.63
N LEU A 552 6.45 21.15 -9.56
CA LEU A 552 7.34 21.61 -8.51
C LEU A 552 8.77 21.41 -8.96
N LEU A 553 9.50 22.52 -9.09
CA LEU A 553 10.90 22.54 -9.40
C LEU A 553 11.70 22.73 -8.12
N LEU A 554 12.56 21.77 -7.79
CA LEU A 554 13.50 21.87 -6.68
C LEU A 554 14.84 22.38 -7.22
N ARG A 555 15.14 23.65 -6.94
CA ARG A 555 16.32 24.34 -7.47
C ARG A 555 17.29 24.64 -6.35
N ALA A 556 18.52 24.16 -6.49
CA ALA A 556 19.63 24.49 -5.64
C ALA A 556 20.02 25.96 -5.84
N ALA A 557 20.47 26.59 -4.77
CA ALA A 557 21.03 27.94 -4.86
C ALA A 557 22.30 27.95 -5.72
N PRO A 558 22.72 29.07 -6.32
CA PRO A 558 22.38 30.47 -6.01
C PRO A 558 20.92 30.85 -6.34
N ALA A 559 20.20 31.50 -5.42
CA ALA A 559 18.91 32.13 -5.72
C ALA A 559 18.91 33.63 -5.44
N ARG A 560 17.91 34.33 -5.98
CA ARG A 560 17.68 35.75 -5.72
C ARG A 560 16.85 35.91 -4.45
N VAL A 561 17.43 36.52 -3.41
CA VAL A 561 16.79 36.82 -2.11
C VAL A 561 16.58 38.32 -2.03
N VAL A 562 15.40 38.78 -1.63
CA VAL A 562 15.05 40.20 -1.67
C VAL A 562 14.59 40.66 -0.29
N THR A 563 14.96 41.85 0.15
CA THR A 563 14.52 42.41 1.45
C THR A 563 13.03 42.73 1.45
N ALA A 564 12.33 42.41 2.55
CA ALA A 564 10.91 42.67 2.77
C ALA A 564 10.63 43.93 3.61
N ARG A 565 11.58 44.31 4.47
CA ARG A 565 11.49 45.43 5.40
C ARG A 565 12.89 45.83 5.86
N ASP A 566 12.98 46.96 6.54
CA ASP A 566 14.20 47.34 7.26
C ASP A 566 14.48 46.32 8.37
N GLY A 567 15.73 45.86 8.51
CA GLY A 567 16.11 44.91 9.55
C GLY A 567 17.51 44.36 9.42
N ARG A 568 17.90 43.42 10.30
CA ARG A 568 19.24 42.82 10.24
C ARG A 568 19.40 41.80 9.11
N TRP A 569 20.63 41.65 8.61
CA TRP A 569 20.97 40.59 7.65
C TRP A 569 20.68 39.20 8.19
N SER A 570 21.07 38.95 9.44
CA SER A 570 20.82 37.67 10.11
C SER A 570 19.36 37.42 10.47
N ASN A 571 18.51 38.46 10.48
CA ASN A 571 17.12 38.32 10.87
C ASN A 571 16.30 37.79 9.69
N PRO A 572 15.70 36.59 9.80
CA PRO A 572 14.87 36.02 8.74
C PRO A 572 13.77 36.98 8.28
N ARG A 573 13.16 37.75 9.19
CA ARG A 573 12.06 38.67 8.88
C ARG A 573 12.45 39.84 7.98
N THR A 574 13.74 40.15 7.86
CA THR A 574 14.26 41.17 6.94
C THR A 574 14.10 40.76 5.49
N TRP A 575 14.08 39.46 5.21
CA TRP A 575 14.06 38.90 3.87
C TRP A 575 12.68 38.36 3.50
N LEU A 576 12.26 38.53 2.25
CA LEU A 576 10.99 38.01 1.74
C LEU A 576 10.92 36.47 1.85
N ASP A 577 12.06 35.81 1.81
CA ASP A 577 12.20 34.36 1.94
C ASP A 577 12.00 33.86 3.39
N GLU A 578 11.98 34.79 4.35
CA GLU A 578 12.08 34.49 5.78
C GLU A 578 13.30 33.61 6.08
N SER A 579 14.43 33.92 5.45
CA SER A 579 15.71 33.24 5.65
C SER A 579 16.88 34.18 5.35
N GLU A 580 17.93 34.11 6.16
CA GLU A 580 19.21 34.78 5.87
C GLU A 580 19.74 34.34 4.49
N PRO A 581 20.18 35.28 3.62
CA PRO A 581 20.81 34.94 2.36
C PRO A 581 22.05 34.09 2.59
N LEU A 582 22.28 33.15 1.69
CA LEU A 582 23.39 32.22 1.78
C LEU A 582 24.60 32.77 1.01
N PRO A 583 25.83 32.33 1.31
CA PRO A 583 27.06 32.81 0.67
C PRO A 583 27.08 32.75 -0.86
N TYR A 584 26.21 31.94 -1.44
CA TYR A 584 26.07 31.76 -2.88
C TYR A 584 24.85 32.51 -3.46
N ASP A 585 23.96 33.10 -2.67
CA ASP A 585 22.78 33.77 -3.19
C ASP A 585 23.07 35.15 -3.82
N THR A 586 22.13 35.66 -4.60
CA THR A 586 22.05 37.07 -4.98
C THR A 586 21.08 37.80 -4.04
N ALA A 587 21.59 38.56 -3.08
CA ALA A 587 20.78 39.42 -2.22
C ALA A 587 20.43 40.74 -2.95
N VAL A 588 19.17 41.14 -2.92
CA VAL A 588 18.68 42.43 -3.43
C VAL A 588 18.11 43.23 -2.27
N VAL A 589 18.77 44.34 -1.98
CA VAL A 589 18.50 45.25 -0.88
C VAL A 589 17.66 46.41 -1.41
N LEU A 590 16.39 46.43 -1.00
CA LEU A 590 15.37 47.46 -1.27
C LEU A 590 14.94 48.20 0.01
N HIS A 591 15.59 47.90 1.12
CA HIS A 591 15.32 48.41 2.47
C HIS A 591 16.65 48.63 3.19
N ASN A 592 16.63 49.24 4.36
CA ASN A 592 17.82 49.38 5.19
C ASN A 592 18.15 48.05 5.87
N VAL A 593 19.31 47.48 5.54
CA VAL A 593 19.79 46.21 6.08
C VAL A 593 21.05 46.42 6.88
N TRP A 594 21.05 45.96 8.14
CA TRP A 594 22.20 46.05 9.04
C TRP A 594 22.94 44.72 9.16
N VAL A 595 24.27 44.74 9.02
CA VAL A 595 25.14 43.58 9.16
C VAL A 595 26.15 43.82 10.28
N GLY A 596 26.37 42.81 11.15
CA GLY A 596 27.41 42.81 12.18
C GLY A 596 27.01 43.43 13.53
N PHE A 597 25.73 43.73 13.73
CA PHE A 597 25.19 44.33 14.96
C PHE A 597 24.24 43.38 15.70
N VAL A 598 24.34 43.14 17.01
CA VAL A 598 23.45 42.35 17.87
C VAL A 598 22.65 43.24 18.84
N ARG A 599 21.42 43.66 18.47
CA ARG A 599 20.70 44.71 19.23
C ARG A 599 19.50 44.20 20.03
N PRO A 600 19.38 44.55 21.32
CA PRO A 600 18.21 44.20 22.14
C PRO A 600 16.97 45.07 21.81
N LEU A 601 15.80 44.47 22.03
CA LEU A 601 14.44 45.01 21.72
C LEU A 601 14.12 46.36 22.39
N ALA A 602 14.80 46.70 23.49
CA ALA A 602 14.50 47.82 24.37
C ALA A 602 14.59 49.23 23.71
N ASN A 603 15.18 49.34 22.53
CA ASN A 603 15.40 50.62 21.85
C ASN A 603 14.46 50.86 20.65
N GLY A 604 13.41 50.05 20.45
CA GLY A 604 12.48 50.18 19.30
C GLY A 604 12.90 49.48 18.01
N TRP A 605 13.77 48.47 18.10
CA TRP A 605 14.38 47.75 16.96
C TRP A 605 13.72 46.39 16.69
N ASP A 606 14.17 45.68 15.65
CA ASP A 606 13.67 44.34 15.27
C ASP A 606 13.85 43.26 16.35
N GLY A 607 14.66 43.52 17.38
CA GLY A 607 14.80 42.68 18.57
C GLY A 607 15.50 41.35 18.35
N TYR A 608 16.12 41.15 17.18
CA TYR A 608 16.72 39.88 16.80
C TYR A 608 18.19 39.82 17.25
N ALA A 609 18.51 38.89 18.14
CA ALA A 609 19.82 38.81 18.78
C ALA A 609 20.80 37.79 18.16
N VAL A 610 20.38 37.04 17.13
CA VAL A 610 21.25 36.01 16.52
C VAL A 610 22.21 36.68 15.54
N PRO A 611 23.54 36.46 15.64
CA PRO A 611 24.52 36.90 14.64
C PRO A 611 24.27 36.30 13.26
N GLU A 612 24.89 36.88 12.23
CA GLU A 612 24.92 36.30 10.87
C GLU A 612 25.49 34.89 10.92
N ARG A 613 24.83 33.95 10.25
CA ARG A 613 25.30 32.56 10.16
C ARG A 613 26.55 32.46 9.30
N TYR A 614 26.70 33.36 8.33
CA TYR A 614 27.83 33.43 7.43
C TYR A 614 28.48 34.82 7.47
N PRO A 615 29.04 35.24 8.62
CA PRO A 615 29.54 36.60 8.79
C PRO A 615 30.73 36.91 7.87
N GLN A 616 31.38 35.87 7.34
CA GLN A 616 32.53 35.97 6.45
C GLN A 616 32.17 35.91 4.95
N ALA A 617 30.95 35.51 4.61
CA ALA A 617 30.50 35.36 3.22
C ALA A 617 28.98 35.49 3.13
N LEU A 618 28.50 36.73 3.04
CA LEU A 618 27.08 37.05 3.18
C LEU A 618 26.25 36.58 1.97
N ALA A 619 26.74 36.84 0.75
CA ALA A 619 26.09 36.49 -0.51
C ALA A 619 27.10 36.50 -1.67
N ALA A 620 26.82 35.73 -2.73
CA ALA A 620 27.62 35.75 -3.95
C ALA A 620 27.41 37.03 -4.74
N ARG A 621 26.24 37.65 -4.61
CA ARG A 621 26.00 38.95 -5.20
C ARG A 621 25.10 39.77 -4.31
N VAL A 622 25.42 41.04 -4.13
CA VAL A 622 24.56 42.00 -3.45
C VAL A 622 24.21 43.13 -4.41
N ILE A 623 22.92 43.40 -4.55
CA ILE A 623 22.38 44.48 -5.39
C ILE A 623 21.65 45.42 -4.46
N ILE A 624 22.16 46.65 -4.31
CA ILE A 624 21.47 47.71 -3.58
C ILE A 624 20.74 48.55 -4.63
N ASP A 625 19.41 48.41 -4.66
CA ASP A 625 18.56 49.01 -5.69
C ASP A 625 17.71 50.12 -5.07
N HIS A 626 18.11 51.35 -5.37
CA HIS A 626 17.42 52.55 -4.90
C HIS A 626 16.43 53.10 -5.92
N SER A 627 16.15 52.39 -7.02
CA SER A 627 15.31 52.92 -8.11
C SER A 627 13.92 53.34 -7.63
N ASN A 628 13.42 52.72 -6.55
CA ASN A 628 12.10 52.96 -5.99
C ASN A 628 12.07 53.09 -4.45
N SER A 629 13.22 53.17 -3.76
CA SER A 629 13.29 53.21 -2.29
C SER A 629 14.60 53.81 -1.77
N ASP A 630 14.60 54.29 -0.51
CA ASP A 630 15.80 54.68 0.22
C ASP A 630 16.45 53.43 0.83
N ALA A 631 16.99 52.56 -0.03
CA ALA A 631 17.63 51.32 0.38
C ALA A 631 19.09 51.56 0.77
N ALA A 632 19.50 50.99 1.90
CA ALA A 632 20.89 50.96 2.30
C ALA A 632 21.36 49.61 2.84
N LEU A 633 22.62 49.29 2.59
CA LEU A 633 23.32 48.21 3.30
C LEU A 633 24.32 48.84 4.26
N ILE A 634 24.18 48.54 5.54
CA ILE A 634 24.86 49.22 6.63
C ILE A 634 25.69 48.20 7.41
N PHE A 635 27.00 48.40 7.42
CA PHE A 635 27.95 47.57 8.17
C PHE A 635 28.43 48.26 9.44
N GLY A 636 28.51 47.51 10.54
CA GLY A 636 29.16 47.97 11.77
C GLY A 636 29.39 46.82 12.74
N ALA A 637 29.97 47.14 13.89
CA ALA A 637 30.24 46.17 14.95
C ALA A 637 29.59 46.61 16.27
N ASP A 638 29.03 45.66 16.99
CA ASP A 638 28.64 45.86 18.39
C ASP A 638 29.89 45.95 19.25
N SER A 639 30.20 47.15 19.71
CA SER A 639 31.31 47.40 20.61
C SER A 639 31.05 46.76 21.99
N THR A 640 31.46 45.50 22.18
CA THR A 640 31.97 45.03 23.48
C THR A 640 33.20 44.12 23.41
N VAL A 641 33.47 43.38 22.34
CA VAL A 641 34.74 42.64 22.15
C VAL A 641 34.99 42.42 20.64
N PRO A 642 36.15 42.82 20.07
CA PRO A 642 36.51 42.39 18.72
C PRO A 642 36.69 40.87 18.70
N SER A 643 36.07 40.16 17.76
CA SER A 643 36.47 38.78 17.46
C SER A 643 37.98 38.76 17.15
N PRO A 644 38.81 38.02 17.90
CA PRO A 644 40.27 38.01 17.70
C PRO A 644 40.72 37.43 16.36
N ASP A 645 39.84 36.71 15.65
CA ASP A 645 40.26 35.81 14.55
C ASP A 645 39.56 36.09 13.22
N GLY A 646 39.76 37.28 12.63
CA GLY A 646 39.29 37.62 11.28
C GLY A 646 40.42 37.87 10.29
N LEU A 647 41.06 36.81 9.79
CA LEU A 647 42.24 36.86 8.89
C LEU A 647 41.96 36.19 7.51
N PHE A 648 42.33 36.91 6.42
CA PHE A 648 42.71 36.48 5.03
C PHE A 648 41.63 36.00 4.00
N ILE A 649 41.78 35.99 2.64
CA ILE A 649 42.44 36.76 1.52
C ILE A 649 42.04 36.07 0.14
N ILE A 650 41.80 36.83 -0.98
CA ILE A 650 41.81 36.54 -2.48
C ILE A 650 40.66 35.66 -3.13
N GLY A 651 40.15 35.79 -4.40
CA GLY A 651 40.15 36.84 -5.47
C GLY A 651 39.60 36.39 -6.88
N GLY A 652 38.90 37.27 -7.66
CA GLY A 652 38.32 37.03 -9.03
C GLY A 652 37.10 37.94 -9.47
N ALA A 653 37.07 38.64 -10.62
CA ALA A 653 36.11 39.74 -11.00
C ALA A 653 34.78 39.26 -11.69
N SER A 654 33.70 40.05 -11.95
CA SER A 654 33.43 41.48 -12.30
C SER A 654 31.89 41.77 -12.21
N ASP A 655 31.28 42.97 -12.01
CA ASP A 655 31.58 44.36 -12.41
C ASP A 655 30.98 45.45 -11.47
N TYR A 656 31.85 46.42 -11.10
CA TYR A 656 31.59 47.86 -11.06
C TYR A 656 32.37 48.49 -12.23
N LEU A 657 31.74 49.35 -13.03
CA LEU A 657 32.37 49.92 -14.23
C LEU A 657 33.52 50.89 -13.93
N ALA A 658 34.57 50.74 -14.72
CA ALA A 658 35.92 51.24 -14.55
C ALA A 658 36.10 52.73 -14.87
N THR A 659 36.27 53.57 -13.85
CA THR A 659 37.20 54.72 -13.93
C THR A 659 37.85 55.10 -12.59
N THR A 660 37.55 54.46 -11.46
CA THR A 660 38.12 54.91 -10.17
C THR A 660 38.25 53.81 -9.11
N VAL A 661 39.10 52.80 -9.31
CA VAL A 661 39.48 51.90 -8.21
C VAL A 661 40.96 51.49 -8.33
N GLY A 662 41.70 51.63 -7.23
CA GLY A 662 43.15 51.41 -7.11
C GLY A 662 43.60 49.94 -7.16
N ARG A 663 44.92 49.75 -7.25
CA ARG A 663 45.58 48.44 -7.38
C ARG A 663 45.27 47.52 -6.19
N GLY A 664 44.67 46.34 -6.46
CA GLY A 664 44.61 45.23 -5.49
C GLY A 664 43.21 44.71 -5.10
N GLY A 665 42.12 45.15 -5.74
CA GLY A 665 40.77 44.68 -5.39
C GLY A 665 40.24 45.23 -4.06
N GLU A 666 40.93 46.22 -3.52
CA GLU A 666 40.53 46.97 -2.33
C GLU A 666 39.91 48.30 -2.75
N LEU A 667 38.66 48.53 -2.35
CA LEU A 667 38.03 49.83 -2.48
C LEU A 667 38.33 50.64 -1.21
N ASP A 668 39.52 51.23 -1.14
CA ASP A 668 39.85 52.25 -0.14
C ASP A 668 39.39 53.62 -0.68
N ILE A 669 38.21 54.07 -0.26
CA ILE A 669 37.69 55.39 -0.66
C ILE A 669 38.34 56.43 0.27
N ILE A 670 39.54 56.85 -0.09
CA ILE A 670 40.15 58.04 0.51
C ILE A 670 39.56 59.25 -0.21
N GLY A 671 38.36 59.65 0.25
CA GLY A 671 37.67 60.88 -0.14
C GLY A 671 36.62 60.68 -1.24
N CYS A 672 35.35 60.71 -0.86
CA CYS A 672 34.26 61.07 -1.77
C CYS A 672 33.69 62.45 -1.41
N ASP A 673 33.26 63.12 -2.48
CA ASP A 673 32.53 64.38 -2.63
C ASP A 673 32.25 65.18 -1.34
N THR A 674 33.03 66.26 -1.18
CA THR A 674 33.05 67.16 -0.02
C THR A 674 31.88 68.15 0.02
N LEU A 675 30.92 68.10 -0.90
CA LEU A 675 29.92 69.15 -1.02
C LEU A 675 28.63 68.93 -0.20
N ARG A 676 28.39 67.74 0.40
CA ARG A 676 27.13 67.47 1.14
C ARG A 676 27.19 66.62 2.41
N SER A 677 28.36 66.28 2.98
CA SER A 677 28.39 65.63 4.30
C SER A 677 29.57 66.12 5.15
N PRO A 678 29.33 66.59 6.40
CA PRO A 678 30.40 67.12 7.22
C PRO A 678 31.35 66.00 7.64
N ARG A 679 32.64 66.19 7.34
CA ARG A 679 33.72 65.47 8.03
C ARG A 679 33.67 65.86 9.51
N VAL A 680 33.23 64.95 10.35
CA VAL A 680 33.55 64.98 11.77
C VAL A 680 34.28 63.68 12.06
N ASN A 681 35.44 63.75 12.72
CA ASN A 681 36.02 62.57 13.35
C ASN A 681 34.98 62.02 14.31
N LEU A 682 34.25 60.97 13.89
CA LEU A 682 33.16 60.41 14.67
C LEU A 682 33.76 59.73 15.90
N THR A 683 33.56 60.33 17.06
CA THR A 683 33.88 59.68 18.33
C THR A 683 32.88 58.54 18.62
N ARG A 684 33.19 57.63 19.55
CA ARG A 684 32.23 56.62 20.04
C ARG A 684 30.88 57.24 20.41
N THR A 685 30.89 58.45 20.97
CA THR A 685 29.69 59.20 21.38
C THR A 685 28.92 59.77 20.19
N ASP A 686 29.59 60.14 19.10
CA ASP A 686 28.95 60.56 17.84
C ASP A 686 28.41 59.38 17.04
N PHE A 687 29.04 58.21 17.13
CA PHE A 687 28.48 56.95 16.63
C PHE A 687 27.27 56.49 17.45
N GLU A 688 27.31 56.59 18.78
CA GLU A 688 26.14 56.33 19.64
C GLU A 688 25.02 57.38 19.43
N ARG A 689 25.37 58.60 18.98
CA ARG A 689 24.41 59.63 18.57
C ARG A 689 23.84 59.31 17.19
N PHE A 690 24.67 58.98 16.21
CA PHE A 690 24.28 58.48 14.89
C PHE A 690 23.35 57.27 15.04
N ALA A 691 23.78 56.23 15.76
CA ALA A 691 22.98 55.05 16.11
C ALA A 691 21.76 55.34 17.01
N ARG A 692 21.54 56.57 17.46
CA ARG A 692 20.28 57.06 18.08
C ARG A 692 19.45 57.91 17.12
N THR A 693 20.06 58.68 16.22
CA THR A 693 19.39 59.54 15.22
C THR A 693 18.99 58.82 13.94
N THR A 694 19.77 57.85 13.44
CA THR A 694 19.43 57.04 12.25
C THR A 694 18.41 55.94 12.57
N THR A 695 17.95 55.89 13.82
CA THR A 695 17.30 54.73 14.44
C THR A 695 16.07 55.10 15.24
N ALA A 696 15.93 56.38 15.57
CA ALA A 696 14.68 57.02 15.94
C ALA A 696 14.15 57.78 14.72
N ALA A 697 13.26 57.15 13.95
CA ALA A 697 12.42 57.77 12.91
C ALA A 697 13.12 58.81 11.99
N GLU A 698 13.71 58.33 10.88
CA GLU A 698 14.27 59.09 9.74
C GLU A 698 15.56 59.92 10.03
N PRO A 699 16.61 59.78 9.20
CA PRO A 699 16.52 59.60 7.76
C PRO A 699 16.93 58.21 7.28
N LYS A 700 16.27 57.75 6.22
CA LYS A 700 16.67 56.55 5.50
C LYS A 700 17.97 56.84 4.75
N GLU A 701 19.00 56.06 5.05
CA GLU A 701 20.26 56.12 4.32
C GLU A 701 20.06 55.66 2.87
N ARG A 702 20.95 56.08 1.95
CA ARG A 702 20.89 55.69 0.54
C ARG A 702 22.23 55.10 0.09
N GLY A 703 22.24 53.82 -0.27
CA GLY A 703 23.40 53.14 -0.84
C GLY A 703 24.19 52.30 0.16
N LEU A 704 25.52 52.38 0.16
CA LEU A 704 26.39 51.57 1.02
C LEU A 704 27.01 52.43 2.12
N VAL A 705 26.82 52.03 3.38
CA VAL A 705 27.37 52.73 4.56
C VAL A 705 28.20 51.76 5.40
N ILE A 706 29.46 52.11 5.68
CA ILE A 706 30.37 51.29 6.50
C ILE A 706 30.88 52.09 7.68
N PHE A 707 30.51 51.67 8.89
CA PHE A 707 31.06 52.19 10.14
C PHE A 707 32.28 51.36 10.57
N ALA A 708 33.39 52.03 10.85
CA ALA A 708 34.57 51.41 11.43
C ALA A 708 34.78 51.90 12.87
N SER A 709 34.97 50.94 13.78
CA SER A 709 35.75 51.15 15.01
C SER A 709 37.03 50.34 14.89
N GLU A 710 38.12 50.77 15.51
CA GLU A 710 39.33 49.95 15.55
C GLU A 710 39.11 48.67 16.39
N PRO A 711 39.63 47.50 15.95
CA PRO A 711 40.29 47.26 14.67
C PRO A 711 39.28 47.20 13.51
N ARG A 712 39.65 47.80 12.36
CA ARG A 712 38.76 48.07 11.22
C ARG A 712 38.00 46.81 10.77
N THR A 713 36.68 46.85 10.91
CA THR A 713 35.76 45.87 10.31
C THR A 713 35.96 45.82 8.80
N THR A 714 36.33 44.64 8.28
CA THR A 714 36.47 44.37 6.85
C THR A 714 35.34 43.46 6.40
N VAL A 715 34.65 43.84 5.33
CA VAL A 715 33.44 43.17 4.83
C VAL A 715 33.67 42.69 3.41
N ARG A 716 33.27 41.45 3.10
CA ARG A 716 33.37 40.86 1.75
C ARG A 716 32.01 40.57 1.14
N VAL A 717 31.86 41.01 -0.10
CA VAL A 717 30.77 40.64 -1.02
C VAL A 717 31.44 40.26 -2.33
N ASN A 718 31.06 39.13 -2.89
CA ASN A 718 31.62 38.57 -4.13
C ASN A 718 31.44 39.58 -5.27
N THR A 719 30.20 39.84 -5.67
CA THR A 719 29.84 40.93 -6.58
C THR A 719 28.94 41.93 -5.87
N LEU A 720 29.20 43.24 -6.00
CA LEU A 720 28.32 44.28 -5.49
C LEU A 720 27.88 45.19 -6.63
N ARG A 721 26.59 45.55 -6.65
CA ARG A 721 26.04 46.58 -7.52
C ARG A 721 25.32 47.58 -6.64
N ASN A 722 25.94 48.72 -6.38
CA ASN A 722 25.32 49.86 -5.71
C ASN A 722 25.00 50.92 -6.75
N THR A 723 23.78 51.43 -6.68
CA THR A 723 23.34 52.52 -7.54
C THR A 723 23.31 53.86 -6.77
N GLY A 724 23.39 53.82 -5.43
CA GLY A 724 23.30 54.98 -4.52
C GLY A 724 24.65 55.50 -4.03
N TRP A 725 24.66 56.25 -2.93
CA TRP A 725 25.90 56.82 -2.37
C TRP A 725 26.77 55.73 -1.74
N ILE A 726 28.09 55.97 -1.67
CA ILE A 726 29.01 55.13 -0.90
C ILE A 726 29.65 56.00 0.17
N GLN A 727 29.39 55.65 1.43
CA GLN A 727 30.05 56.25 2.59
C GLN A 727 30.85 55.16 3.29
N ASN A 728 32.18 55.22 3.17
CA ASN A 728 33.08 54.20 3.69
C ASN A 728 34.04 54.80 4.73
N ALA A 729 33.94 54.37 5.99
CA ALA A 729 34.92 54.65 7.04
C ALA A 729 35.82 53.44 7.37
N GLY A 730 35.63 52.30 6.68
CA GLY A 730 36.33 51.02 6.89
C GLY A 730 36.92 50.42 5.60
N ARG A 731 37.10 49.09 5.56
CA ARG A 731 37.68 48.37 4.40
C ARG A 731 36.61 47.51 3.73
N LEU A 732 36.31 47.77 2.46
CA LEU A 732 35.39 46.95 1.65
C LEU A 732 36.18 46.21 0.58
N GLN A 733 36.02 44.88 0.51
CA GLN A 733 36.60 44.06 -0.54
C GLN A 733 35.49 43.49 -1.43
N ILE A 734 35.62 43.71 -2.73
CA ILE A 734 34.68 43.27 -3.76
C ILE A 734 35.45 42.40 -4.76
N GLY A 735 34.99 41.17 -4.97
CA GLY A 735 35.59 40.20 -5.87
C GLY A 735 35.33 38.76 -5.41
N ASP A 736 35.01 37.91 -6.38
CA ASP A 736 34.79 36.47 -6.27
C ASP A 736 36.12 35.72 -6.10
N GLU A 737 36.05 34.39 -6.15
CA GLU A 737 37.00 33.48 -6.78
C GLU A 737 36.31 32.96 -8.05
#